data_AF-A0A0H5S083-F1
#
_entry.id   AF-A0A0H5S083-F1
#
_cell.length_a   1.000
_cell.length_b   1.000
_cell.length_c   1.000
_cell.angle_alpha   90.00
_cell.angle_beta   90.00
_cell.angle_gamma   90.00
#
_symmetry.space_group_name_H-M   'P 1'
#
loop_
_entity.id
_entity.type
_entity.pdbx_description
1 polymer ?
#
loop_
_entity_poly.entity_id
_entity_poly.type
_entity_poly.pdbx_seq_one_letter_code
_entity_poly.pdbx_strand_id
1 'polypeptide(L)'
;MIEYGKDEISLMKEKLNLIDENKLQMIPLMKQHIAAVDFIQTALLAFKALCKREIHGTCNMDMDTTNITTTSVIKDSSDKKIGDIIHEKTIIGENVKGGNSSSDSSDNGRKITIDPNSDKYIGIPSDEDVISNIIEIPEWACNEKHSTNYIIYCQGELLHAVMMLNIFKDSKTFVDKPLKRDPTEIASDFKKKFPRNITVNDREAVRQFIDENFDEEGHELEKCELVDWEEQPEKLLSITDPQLRQFALNVNLIWKSLCRTIKKEVMKYPERHSLLYVPYEFIVPGGRFREFYYWDTYWEFNFWKTSRMINVTINERNHSVFYYRADSNVPRPESYREDYQTAERVDRQRRRKLWRDIASAAESGWDFSSRWFQNRKSMDTIVTSDIIPVDLNAFMYWNMKILAHLQGEIGNLTRRDELNRERSNFVDTFEAVFFDTREGAWFDLNLKTGEHYDDAYPSLAVPLFTECYHMLNSAMVADVLETLQRKGLLQFPGNLTRRDELNRERSNFVDTFEAVFFDTREGAWFDLNLKTGEHYDDAYPSLAVPLFTECYHMLNSAMVADVLETLQRKGLLQFPGGIPASLMKGTNQQWDYPNGWAPINHMIIEGLRKSNNPTMQQRAFEIANKWINRNYALYQKDHKMWEKYDVAKEYVRAAKGGEYENQYGFGWTNGVVLDLLVTFNKRAIVKPTGGVTDVHGTGRANISGTNRTLLTRYLGTSKPFDFLWWFTKRILIRTLINFLKCKSSGSSG
;
A
#
# COMPACT_ATOMS: atom_id res chain seq x y z
N MET A 1 48.03 -30.84 21.92
CA MET A 1 46.87 -29.99 22.31
C MET A 1 47.04 -29.36 23.68
N ILE A 2 47.34 -30.11 24.76
CA ILE A 2 47.49 -29.52 26.11
C ILE A 2 48.67 -28.53 26.22
N GLU A 3 49.78 -28.74 25.52
CA GLU A 3 50.88 -27.75 25.50
C GLU A 3 50.60 -26.54 24.59
N TYR A 4 49.80 -26.72 23.53
CA TYR A 4 49.62 -25.70 22.50
C TYR A 4 48.64 -24.57 22.86
N GLY A 5 47.84 -24.73 23.92
CA GLY A 5 46.88 -23.72 24.38
C GLY A 5 47.12 -23.25 25.82
N LYS A 6 48.19 -23.71 26.47
CA LYS A 6 48.44 -23.42 27.88
C LYS A 6 48.81 -21.95 28.10
N ASP A 7 49.61 -21.40 27.20
CA ASP A 7 50.06 -20.00 27.26
C ASP A 7 48.92 -19.03 26.88
N GLU A 8 48.07 -19.40 25.92
CA GLU A 8 46.92 -18.60 25.50
C GLU A 8 45.80 -18.56 26.57
N ILE A 9 45.58 -19.68 27.28
CA ILE A 9 44.64 -19.75 28.41
C ILE A 9 45.19 -18.97 29.62
N SER A 10 46.50 -19.02 29.86
CA SER A 10 47.13 -18.27 30.95
C SER A 10 47.06 -16.75 30.68
N LEU A 11 47.31 -16.33 29.44
CA LEU A 11 47.20 -14.93 29.00
C LEU A 11 45.76 -14.40 29.07
N MET A 12 44.76 -15.26 28.78
CA MET A 12 43.34 -14.89 28.96
C MET A 12 42.97 -14.73 30.43
N LYS A 13 43.45 -15.59 31.33
CA LYS A 13 43.21 -15.45 32.78
C LYS A 13 43.87 -14.20 33.36
N GLU A 14 45.08 -13.86 32.91
CA GLU A 14 45.77 -12.64 33.32
C GLU A 14 45.03 -11.37 32.87
N LYS A 15 44.46 -11.38 31.66
CA LYS A 15 43.60 -10.30 31.14
C LYS A 15 42.23 -10.22 31.82
N LEU A 16 41.68 -11.34 32.26
CA LEU A 16 40.44 -11.39 33.04
C LEU A 16 40.62 -10.87 34.47
N ASN A 17 41.77 -11.13 35.09
CA ASN A 17 42.11 -10.64 36.43
C ASN A 17 42.44 -9.13 36.47
N LEU A 18 42.66 -8.50 35.31
CA LEU A 18 42.85 -7.05 35.15
C LEU A 18 41.53 -6.27 35.07
N ILE A 19 40.39 -6.96 35.06
CA ILE A 19 39.07 -6.34 35.00
C ILE A 19 38.62 -6.04 36.44
N ASP A 20 38.56 -4.75 36.77
CA ASP A 20 38.09 -4.21 38.05
C ASP A 20 36.81 -4.91 38.54
N GLU A 21 36.92 -5.62 39.67
CA GLU A 21 35.85 -6.45 40.25
C GLU A 21 34.57 -5.66 40.53
N ASN A 22 34.65 -4.34 40.69
CA ASN A 22 33.49 -3.49 40.95
C ASN A 22 32.64 -3.17 39.71
N LYS A 23 33.11 -3.47 38.48
CA LYS A 23 32.29 -3.35 37.25
C LYS A 23 31.58 -4.65 36.85
N LEU A 24 31.74 -5.75 37.60
CA LEU A 24 31.27 -7.08 37.21
C LEU A 24 29.84 -7.44 37.64
N GLN A 25 29.08 -6.51 38.22
CA GLN A 25 27.70 -6.80 38.67
C GLN A 25 26.57 -6.51 37.67
N MET A 26 26.84 -6.17 36.40
CA MET A 26 25.76 -5.84 35.44
C MET A 26 25.72 -6.61 34.10
N ILE A 27 26.26 -7.84 33.98
CA ILE A 27 26.02 -8.65 32.76
C ILE A 27 25.78 -10.15 33.08
N PRO A 28 24.56 -10.69 32.84
CA PRO A 28 24.26 -12.13 32.97
C PRO A 28 25.05 -13.04 32.00
N LEU A 29 25.45 -12.50 30.84
CA LEU A 29 26.14 -13.24 29.79
C LEU A 29 27.58 -13.63 30.16
N MET A 30 28.30 -12.86 30.98
CA MET A 30 29.69 -13.17 31.37
C MET A 30 29.76 -14.29 32.42
N LYS A 31 28.76 -14.43 33.29
CA LYS A 31 28.66 -15.57 34.22
C LYS A 31 28.49 -16.91 33.49
N GLN A 32 27.80 -16.92 32.35
CA GLN A 32 27.68 -18.12 31.49
C GLN A 32 29.01 -18.49 30.83
N HIS A 33 29.88 -17.53 30.53
CA HIS A 33 31.19 -17.78 29.93
C HIS A 33 32.21 -18.32 30.96
N ILE A 34 32.19 -17.82 32.20
CA ILE A 34 32.99 -18.38 33.30
C ILE A 34 32.56 -19.83 33.57
N ALA A 35 31.24 -20.10 33.62
CA ALA A 35 30.71 -21.45 33.77
C ALA A 35 31.10 -22.38 32.61
N ALA A 36 31.16 -21.87 31.38
CA ALA A 36 31.61 -22.65 30.22
C ALA A 36 33.12 -22.97 30.27
N VAL A 37 33.95 -22.03 30.73
CA VAL A 37 35.39 -22.25 30.92
C VAL A 37 35.64 -23.25 32.06
N ASP A 38 34.93 -23.15 33.17
CA ASP A 38 35.00 -24.10 34.30
C ASP A 38 34.49 -25.49 33.90
N PHE A 39 33.44 -25.55 33.07
CA PHE A 39 32.95 -26.81 32.50
C PHE A 39 33.98 -27.47 31.59
N ILE A 40 34.67 -26.69 30.73
CA ILE A 40 35.74 -27.20 29.86
C ILE A 40 36.95 -27.66 30.69
N GLN A 41 37.31 -26.92 31.74
CA GLN A 41 38.42 -27.29 32.62
C GLN A 41 38.11 -28.57 33.41
N THR A 42 36.88 -28.72 33.90
CA THR A 42 36.36 -29.94 34.54
C THR A 42 36.29 -31.12 33.56
N ALA A 43 35.83 -30.90 32.33
CA ALA A 43 35.78 -31.91 31.27
C ALA A 43 37.19 -32.37 30.86
N LEU A 44 38.17 -31.46 30.82
CA LEU A 44 39.58 -31.78 30.55
C LEU A 44 40.24 -32.54 31.69
N LEU A 45 39.92 -32.24 32.95
CA LEU A 45 40.38 -33.01 34.11
C LEU A 45 39.77 -34.41 34.14
N ALA A 46 38.49 -34.54 33.83
CA ALA A 46 37.81 -35.83 33.65
C ALA A 46 38.42 -36.61 32.47
N PHE A 47 38.77 -35.94 31.38
CA PHE A 47 39.44 -36.54 30.22
C PHE A 47 40.87 -37.02 30.58
N LYS A 48 41.61 -36.26 31.38
CA LYS A 48 42.95 -36.65 31.87
C LYS A 48 42.89 -37.84 32.83
N ALA A 49 41.81 -37.97 33.60
CA ALA A 49 41.54 -39.14 34.44
C ALA A 49 41.17 -40.37 33.59
N LEU A 50 40.48 -40.17 32.46
CA LEU A 50 40.08 -41.23 31.54
C LEU A 50 41.23 -41.71 30.64
N CYS A 51 42.10 -40.82 30.14
CA CYS A 51 43.26 -41.17 29.31
C CYS A 51 44.42 -41.84 30.07
N LYS A 52 44.35 -41.94 31.41
CA LYS A 52 45.27 -42.78 32.20
C LYS A 52 44.95 -44.29 32.10
N ARG A 53 43.94 -44.67 31.31
CA ARG A 53 43.57 -46.05 30.99
C ARG A 53 43.65 -46.28 29.46
N GLU A 54 44.87 -46.59 28.97
CA GLU A 54 45.31 -47.40 27.78
C GLU A 54 44.56 -47.33 26.40
N ILE A 55 45.12 -47.45 25.17
CA ILE A 55 46.45 -47.32 24.49
C ILE A 55 46.26 -47.42 22.92
N HIS A 56 47.11 -46.69 22.14
CA HIS A 56 47.65 -46.76 20.73
C HIS A 56 46.86 -46.94 19.39
N GLY A 57 47.24 -46.11 18.38
CA GLY A 57 47.31 -46.46 16.93
C GLY A 57 47.04 -45.33 15.89
N THR A 58 47.97 -45.02 14.98
CA THR A 58 48.03 -43.83 14.06
C THR A 58 47.98 -44.17 12.55
N CYS A 59 47.42 -43.30 11.66
CA CYS A 59 47.97 -43.04 10.30
C CYS A 59 47.41 -41.81 9.53
N ASN A 60 48.22 -41.27 8.60
CA ASN A 60 48.22 -39.97 7.92
C ASN A 60 47.49 -39.90 6.53
N MET A 61 47.24 -38.67 6.05
CA MET A 61 46.71 -38.25 4.73
C MET A 61 47.81 -37.71 3.80
N ASP A 62 47.57 -37.71 2.47
CA ASP A 62 47.97 -36.59 1.59
C ASP A 62 47.18 -36.49 0.26
N MET A 63 47.13 -35.27 -0.31
CA MET A 63 46.36 -34.77 -1.47
C MET A 63 47.26 -34.44 -2.67
N ASP A 64 46.75 -34.40 -3.93
CA ASP A 64 46.84 -33.20 -4.80
C ASP A 64 46.34 -33.31 -6.28
N THR A 65 45.76 -32.18 -6.74
CA THR A 65 45.80 -31.51 -8.08
C THR A 65 44.93 -31.88 -9.32
N THR A 66 44.82 -30.84 -10.17
CA THR A 66 43.82 -30.34 -11.16
C THR A 66 44.18 -30.55 -12.65
N ASN A 67 43.21 -30.61 -13.61
CA ASN A 67 43.11 -29.81 -14.88
C ASN A 67 42.29 -30.38 -16.09
N ILE A 68 41.54 -29.46 -16.76
CA ILE A 68 41.45 -29.16 -18.24
C ILE A 68 40.50 -29.93 -19.24
N THR A 69 39.75 -29.11 -20.01
CA THR A 69 39.18 -29.18 -21.40
C THR A 69 37.96 -30.02 -21.83
N THR A 70 37.15 -29.36 -22.66
CA THR A 70 36.03 -29.80 -23.50
C THR A 70 36.48 -30.34 -24.88
N THR A 71 35.79 -31.36 -25.39
CA THR A 71 35.66 -31.70 -26.83
C THR A 71 34.33 -32.45 -27.06
N SER A 72 33.65 -32.15 -28.16
CA SER A 72 32.34 -32.68 -28.55
C SER A 72 32.45 -33.81 -29.58
N VAL A 73 31.57 -34.82 -29.50
CA VAL A 73 31.25 -35.75 -30.60
C VAL A 73 29.78 -36.18 -30.46
N ILE A 74 28.96 -35.93 -31.49
CA ILE A 74 27.61 -36.52 -31.67
C ILE A 74 27.73 -37.67 -32.69
N LYS A 75 27.12 -38.82 -32.37
CA LYS A 75 26.92 -39.99 -33.26
C LYS A 75 25.44 -40.37 -33.23
N ASP A 76 24.86 -40.74 -34.37
CA ASP A 76 23.54 -41.37 -34.47
C ASP A 76 23.67 -42.91 -34.55
N SER A 77 22.56 -43.57 -34.22
CA SER A 77 22.23 -44.96 -33.92
C SER A 77 22.58 -46.05 -34.96
N SER A 78 23.58 -45.85 -35.82
CA SER A 78 24.08 -46.94 -36.68
C SER A 78 25.59 -46.96 -36.97
N ASP A 79 26.39 -46.12 -36.30
CA ASP A 79 27.86 -46.25 -36.19
C ASP A 79 28.64 -46.56 -37.50
N LYS A 80 28.30 -45.85 -38.60
CA LYS A 80 29.17 -45.70 -39.78
C LYS A 80 29.40 -44.24 -40.13
N LYS A 81 30.65 -43.94 -40.50
CA LYS A 81 31.26 -42.63 -40.75
C LYS A 81 31.23 -42.29 -42.25
N ILE A 82 31.55 -41.02 -42.56
CA ILE A 82 32.07 -40.46 -43.84
C ILE A 82 30.95 -39.83 -44.69
N GLY A 83 30.92 -38.55 -45.05
CA GLY A 83 31.84 -37.40 -45.07
C GLY A 83 31.15 -36.33 -45.96
N ASP A 84 31.85 -35.40 -46.60
CA ASP A 84 32.06 -34.03 -46.11
C ASP A 84 31.27 -33.02 -46.98
N ILE A 85 30.90 -31.89 -46.34
CA ILE A 85 30.83 -30.48 -46.78
C ILE A 85 30.65 -30.19 -48.29
N ILE A 86 29.72 -29.28 -48.64
CA ILE A 86 29.98 -28.00 -49.37
C ILE A 86 28.67 -27.22 -49.68
N HIS A 87 28.86 -25.91 -49.54
CA HIS A 87 28.14 -24.70 -49.95
C HIS A 87 26.98 -24.65 -50.98
N GLU A 88 26.20 -23.57 -50.78
CA GLU A 88 25.83 -22.51 -51.76
C GLU A 88 24.43 -22.48 -52.39
N LYS A 89 23.83 -21.28 -52.25
CA LYS A 89 23.08 -20.45 -53.22
C LYS A 89 21.82 -20.97 -53.95
N THR A 90 20.72 -20.28 -53.63
CA THR A 90 19.90 -19.38 -54.51
C THR A 90 19.01 -19.96 -55.64
N ILE A 91 17.92 -19.21 -55.91
CA ILE A 91 17.17 -19.00 -57.18
C ILE A 91 15.90 -19.87 -57.33
N ILE A 92 14.69 -19.32 -57.09
CA ILE A 92 13.75 -18.54 -57.98
C ILE A 92 12.91 -19.44 -58.91
N GLY A 93 11.63 -19.09 -59.04
CA GLY A 93 10.81 -19.31 -60.24
C GLY A 93 9.37 -19.75 -59.91
N GLU A 94 8.41 -18.84 -59.78
CA GLU A 94 7.55 -18.28 -60.85
C GLU A 94 6.55 -19.30 -61.43
N ASN A 95 5.25 -19.15 -61.15
CA ASN A 95 4.20 -18.44 -61.91
C ASN A 95 3.38 -19.39 -62.82
N VAL A 96 2.05 -19.28 -62.77
CA VAL A 96 1.19 -18.74 -63.85
C VAL A 96 -0.30 -18.80 -63.45
N LYS A 97 -0.93 -17.60 -63.46
CA LYS A 97 -2.28 -17.14 -63.92
C LYS A 97 -3.45 -18.15 -63.98
N GLY A 98 -4.71 -17.80 -63.74
CA GLY A 98 -5.45 -16.53 -63.54
C GLY A 98 -6.94 -16.90 -63.33
N GLY A 99 -7.92 -16.03 -63.09
CA GLY A 99 -7.99 -14.59 -62.89
C GLY A 99 -9.38 -14.20 -62.35
N ASN A 100 -9.56 -12.89 -62.08
CA ASN A 100 -10.77 -12.07 -61.88
C ASN A 100 -11.86 -12.59 -60.90
N SER A 101 -12.38 -11.81 -59.94
CA SER A 101 -12.73 -10.40 -59.96
C SER A 101 -12.97 -9.84 -58.54
N SER A 102 -12.70 -8.53 -58.39
CA SER A 102 -13.36 -7.56 -57.48
C SER A 102 -13.54 -7.93 -56.00
N SER A 103 -12.85 -7.24 -55.09
CA SER A 103 -13.22 -5.90 -54.58
C SER A 103 -12.35 -5.54 -53.37
N ASP A 104 -11.76 -4.36 -53.48
CA ASP A 104 -11.39 -3.39 -52.44
C ASP A 104 -10.31 -3.64 -51.36
N SER A 105 -9.39 -2.67 -51.41
CA SER A 105 -8.56 -2.07 -50.36
C SER A 105 -7.27 -2.78 -49.93
N SER A 106 -6.22 -2.39 -50.67
CA SER A 106 -4.86 -2.00 -50.21
C SER A 106 -4.78 -1.58 -48.74
N ASP A 107 -3.70 -1.83 -47.99
CA ASP A 107 -2.32 -1.49 -48.34
C ASP A 107 -1.30 -2.24 -47.47
N ASN A 108 -0.09 -2.37 -48.01
CA ASN A 108 1.00 -3.20 -47.55
C ASN A 108 2.16 -2.30 -47.05
N GLY A 109 2.57 -2.51 -45.79
CA GLY A 109 3.96 -2.44 -45.32
C GLY A 109 4.70 -1.09 -45.25
N ARG A 110 5.29 -0.80 -44.07
CA ARG A 110 6.76 -0.81 -43.84
C ARG A 110 7.14 -0.11 -42.52
N LYS A 111 8.09 -0.73 -41.82
CA LYS A 111 9.14 -0.18 -40.93
C LYS A 111 8.82 1.08 -40.13
N ILE A 112 8.86 0.96 -38.79
CA ILE A 112 9.21 2.07 -37.91
C ILE A 112 10.33 1.62 -36.95
N THR A 113 11.42 2.37 -37.03
CA THR A 113 12.60 2.41 -36.16
C THR A 113 12.22 2.74 -34.72
N ILE A 114 12.87 2.13 -33.73
CA ILE A 114 12.69 2.46 -32.32
C ILE A 114 13.32 3.83 -32.06
N ASP A 115 12.49 4.79 -31.65
CA ASP A 115 12.88 6.06 -31.05
C ASP A 115 13.02 5.88 -29.53
N PRO A 116 14.16 6.20 -28.89
CA PRO A 116 14.37 6.02 -27.47
C PRO A 116 13.88 7.20 -26.62
N ASN A 117 12.74 7.82 -26.95
CA ASN A 117 12.11 8.85 -26.12
C ASN A 117 10.58 8.79 -26.20
N SER A 118 9.93 8.09 -25.27
CA SER A 118 8.50 8.29 -25.03
C SER A 118 8.17 8.16 -23.54
N ASP A 119 8.45 9.22 -22.81
CA ASP A 119 7.68 9.58 -21.62
C ASP A 119 7.01 10.93 -21.89
N LYS A 120 5.74 11.06 -21.48
CA LYS A 120 4.78 12.17 -21.66
C LYS A 120 3.84 12.06 -22.87
N TYR A 121 2.73 11.35 -22.68
CA TYR A 121 1.46 11.71 -23.32
C TYR A 121 0.61 12.48 -22.32
N ILE A 122 0.60 13.81 -22.44
CA ILE A 122 -0.45 14.66 -21.88
C ILE A 122 -1.58 14.61 -22.91
N GLY A 123 -2.71 13.98 -22.58
CA GLY A 123 -3.87 13.94 -23.45
C GLY A 123 -4.48 15.34 -23.59
N ILE A 124 -4.43 15.91 -24.80
CA ILE A 124 -5.06 17.18 -25.14
C ILE A 124 -6.52 16.90 -25.54
N PRO A 125 -7.53 17.52 -24.89
CA PRO A 125 -8.95 17.38 -25.27
C PRO A 125 -9.27 17.96 -26.65
N SER A 126 -10.35 17.50 -27.28
CA SER A 126 -10.84 17.98 -28.59
C SER A 126 -11.69 19.25 -28.48
N ASP A 127 -11.88 19.96 -29.59
CA ASP A 127 -12.60 21.25 -29.65
C ASP A 127 -14.08 21.18 -29.24
N GLU A 128 -14.67 19.97 -29.16
CA GLU A 128 -16.05 19.74 -28.70
C GLU A 128 -16.25 20.04 -27.19
N ASP A 129 -15.19 20.21 -26.40
CA ASP A 129 -15.26 20.42 -24.93
C ASP A 129 -15.29 21.90 -24.51
N VAL A 130 -15.41 22.84 -25.45
CA VAL A 130 -15.36 24.29 -25.15
C VAL A 130 -16.76 24.85 -24.87
N ILE A 131 -16.93 25.41 -23.67
CA ILE A 131 -18.24 25.72 -23.05
C ILE A 131 -18.95 26.94 -23.68
N SER A 132 -18.23 27.80 -24.41
CA SER A 132 -18.80 28.98 -25.09
C SER A 132 -17.85 29.55 -26.14
N ASN A 133 -18.40 30.15 -27.20
CA ASN A 133 -17.64 30.89 -28.22
C ASN A 133 -17.19 32.29 -27.76
N ILE A 134 -17.74 32.80 -26.65
CA ILE A 134 -17.43 34.10 -26.07
C ILE A 134 -17.10 33.89 -24.60
N ILE A 135 -15.88 34.22 -24.23
CA ILE A 135 -15.36 34.12 -22.87
C ILE A 135 -15.76 35.41 -22.12
N GLU A 136 -16.70 35.32 -21.18
CA GLU A 136 -17.14 36.47 -20.37
C GLU A 136 -16.03 36.99 -19.45
N ILE A 137 -16.08 38.27 -19.08
CA ILE A 137 -15.10 38.87 -18.17
C ILE A 137 -15.38 38.34 -16.74
N PRO A 138 -14.44 37.62 -16.12
CA PRO A 138 -14.71 36.93 -14.87
C PRO A 138 -14.61 37.83 -13.63
N GLU A 139 -15.28 37.39 -12.55
CA GLU A 139 -14.98 37.82 -11.20
C GLU A 139 -13.84 36.98 -10.63
N TRP A 140 -12.78 37.66 -10.22
CA TRP A 140 -11.47 37.09 -9.96
C TRP A 140 -11.32 36.41 -8.61
N ALA A 141 -10.51 35.33 -8.56
CA ALA A 141 -10.48 34.48 -7.39
C ALA A 141 -9.59 34.92 -6.25
N CYS A 142 -8.55 35.69 -6.50
CA CYS A 142 -7.81 36.27 -5.40
C CYS A 142 -7.19 37.55 -5.91
N ASN A 143 -6.93 38.48 -5.00
CA ASN A 143 -6.23 39.73 -5.31
C ASN A 143 -4.82 39.69 -4.72
N GLU A 144 -4.07 40.77 -4.92
CA GLU A 144 -2.69 40.90 -4.46
C GLU A 144 -2.49 40.67 -2.96
N LYS A 145 -3.56 40.76 -2.15
CA LYS A 145 -3.51 40.53 -0.70
C LYS A 145 -3.52 39.05 -0.31
N HIS A 146 -3.93 38.16 -1.21
CA HIS A 146 -4.05 36.72 -0.93
C HIS A 146 -2.82 35.94 -1.40
N SER A 147 -2.24 36.33 -2.54
CA SER A 147 -1.01 35.75 -3.04
C SER A 147 -0.27 36.73 -3.95
N THR A 148 1.06 36.67 -3.97
CA THR A 148 1.92 37.49 -4.84
C THR A 148 1.77 37.12 -6.31
N ASN A 149 1.33 35.89 -6.61
CA ASN A 149 1.13 35.34 -7.96
C ASN A 149 -0.34 35.29 -8.39
N TYR A 150 -1.20 36.01 -7.66
CA TYR A 150 -2.64 36.06 -7.88
C TYR A 150 -3.01 36.29 -9.35
N ILE A 151 -2.28 37.14 -10.08
CA ILE A 151 -2.52 37.51 -11.49
C ILE A 151 -2.36 36.36 -12.50
N ILE A 152 -1.82 35.22 -12.07
CA ILE A 152 -1.66 34.04 -12.93
C ILE A 152 -2.46 32.84 -12.43
N TYR A 153 -2.45 32.55 -11.12
CA TYR A 153 -3.03 31.30 -10.60
C TYR A 153 -4.40 31.46 -9.94
N CYS A 154 -4.79 32.67 -9.56
CA CYS A 154 -6.13 32.92 -9.01
C CYS A 154 -7.00 33.80 -9.91
N GLN A 155 -6.38 34.66 -10.69
CA GLN A 155 -7.06 35.65 -11.48
C GLN A 155 -6.29 35.98 -12.75
N GLY A 156 -6.81 36.90 -13.55
CA GLY A 156 -6.19 37.34 -14.79
C GLY A 156 -6.70 36.59 -16.02
N GLU A 157 -6.67 37.30 -17.15
CA GLU A 157 -7.19 36.81 -18.44
C GLU A 157 -6.50 35.51 -18.88
N LEU A 158 -5.25 35.29 -18.47
CA LEU A 158 -4.51 34.06 -18.75
C LEU A 158 -5.16 32.84 -18.08
N LEU A 159 -5.34 32.86 -16.75
CA LEU A 159 -5.98 31.75 -16.04
C LEU A 159 -7.34 31.42 -16.66
N HIS A 160 -8.14 32.46 -16.89
CA HIS A 160 -9.47 32.30 -17.43
C HIS A 160 -9.45 31.70 -18.84
N ALA A 161 -8.57 32.17 -19.72
CA ALA A 161 -8.41 31.63 -21.05
C ALA A 161 -7.98 30.16 -21.04
N VAL A 162 -6.99 29.80 -20.21
CA VAL A 162 -6.50 28.41 -20.12
C VAL A 162 -7.59 27.45 -19.67
N MET A 163 -8.36 27.85 -18.65
CA MET A 163 -9.45 27.02 -18.10
C MET A 163 -10.61 26.89 -19.08
N MET A 164 -11.04 27.98 -19.71
CA MET A 164 -12.19 27.97 -20.62
C MET A 164 -11.91 27.31 -21.97
N LEU A 165 -10.66 27.36 -22.44
CA LEU A 165 -10.23 26.68 -23.69
C LEU A 165 -9.86 25.21 -23.49
N ASN A 166 -9.98 24.69 -22.26
CA ASN A 166 -9.68 23.30 -21.93
C ASN A 166 -8.31 22.85 -22.46
N ILE A 167 -7.28 23.66 -22.24
CA ILE A 167 -5.91 23.42 -22.77
C ILE A 167 -5.36 22.10 -22.21
N PHE A 168 -5.62 21.84 -20.93
CA PHE A 168 -5.27 20.59 -20.25
C PHE A 168 -6.54 19.85 -19.86
N LYS A 169 -6.55 18.52 -20.01
CA LYS A 169 -7.67 17.66 -19.61
C LYS A 169 -8.03 17.78 -18.12
N ASP A 170 -7.04 18.11 -17.31
CA ASP A 170 -7.16 18.27 -15.87
C ASP A 170 -6.77 19.70 -15.50
N SER A 171 -7.73 20.47 -14.99
CA SER A 171 -7.57 21.88 -14.59
C SER A 171 -6.43 22.08 -13.59
N LYS A 172 -6.13 21.06 -12.76
CA LYS A 172 -5.02 21.12 -11.80
C LYS A 172 -3.66 21.25 -12.50
N THR A 173 -3.53 20.70 -13.71
CA THR A 173 -2.25 20.69 -14.46
C THR A 173 -1.69 22.09 -14.63
N PHE A 174 -2.52 23.07 -15.01
CA PHE A 174 -2.03 24.43 -15.26
C PHE A 174 -1.59 25.13 -13.98
N VAL A 175 -2.39 25.01 -12.92
CA VAL A 175 -2.08 25.67 -11.65
C VAL A 175 -0.89 25.04 -10.93
N ASP A 176 -0.50 23.81 -11.28
CA ASP A 176 0.70 23.14 -10.77
C ASP A 176 1.99 23.45 -11.56
N LYS A 177 1.90 24.22 -12.65
CA LYS A 177 3.07 24.55 -13.48
C LYS A 177 3.75 25.81 -12.95
N PRO A 178 5.03 25.78 -12.57
CA PRO A 178 5.74 26.97 -12.07
C PRO A 178 6.07 27.98 -13.17
N LEU A 179 6.20 29.26 -12.82
CA LEU A 179 6.56 30.34 -13.76
C LEU A 179 8.07 30.42 -13.97
N LYS A 180 8.49 30.57 -15.22
CA LYS A 180 9.89 30.85 -15.59
C LYS A 180 10.31 32.28 -15.28
N ARG A 181 9.35 33.20 -15.18
CA ARG A 181 9.54 34.66 -15.12
C ARG A 181 8.59 35.30 -14.11
N ASP A 182 8.74 36.61 -13.89
CA ASP A 182 7.83 37.36 -13.00
C ASP A 182 6.38 37.28 -13.49
N PRO A 183 5.40 37.02 -12.60
CA PRO A 183 3.99 36.90 -12.97
C PRO A 183 3.42 38.16 -13.63
N THR A 184 3.90 39.35 -13.26
CA THR A 184 3.46 40.63 -13.82
C THR A 184 3.93 40.80 -15.25
N GLU A 185 5.16 40.38 -15.55
CA GLU A 185 5.71 40.39 -16.91
C GLU A 185 4.93 39.42 -17.81
N ILE A 186 4.71 38.19 -17.34
CA ILE A 186 3.95 37.17 -18.08
C ILE A 186 2.53 37.65 -18.34
N ALA A 187 1.84 38.21 -17.34
CA ALA A 187 0.49 38.75 -17.52
C ALA A 187 0.45 39.92 -18.52
N SER A 188 1.44 40.81 -18.49
CA SER A 188 1.57 41.94 -19.43
C SER A 188 1.81 41.44 -20.87
N ASP A 189 2.70 40.47 -21.05
CA ASP A 189 3.00 39.89 -22.35
C ASP A 189 1.81 39.11 -22.91
N PHE A 190 1.05 38.41 -22.06
CA PHE A 190 -0.19 37.75 -22.46
C PHE A 190 -1.19 38.76 -23.02
N LYS A 191 -1.42 39.87 -22.30
CA LYS A 191 -2.34 40.93 -22.72
C LYS A 191 -1.91 41.61 -24.03
N LYS A 192 -0.60 41.78 -24.25
CA LYS A 192 -0.07 42.29 -25.53
C LYS A 192 -0.29 41.31 -26.68
N LYS A 193 -0.11 40.01 -26.42
CA LYS A 193 -0.28 38.94 -27.43
C LYS A 193 -1.75 38.73 -27.80
N PHE A 194 -2.67 38.91 -26.84
CA PHE A 194 -4.11 38.75 -27.01
C PHE A 194 -4.86 40.06 -26.68
N PRO A 195 -4.77 41.11 -27.53
CA PRO A 195 -5.39 42.41 -27.27
C PRO A 195 -6.91 42.44 -27.49
N ARG A 196 -7.49 41.35 -28.01
CA ARG A 196 -8.92 41.16 -28.28
C ARG A 196 -9.46 40.02 -27.43
N ASN A 197 -10.79 39.92 -27.33
CA ASN A 197 -11.42 38.77 -26.70
C ASN A 197 -10.90 37.46 -27.29
N ILE A 198 -10.52 36.56 -26.40
CA ILE A 198 -9.99 35.24 -26.71
C ILE A 198 -11.16 34.34 -27.12
N THR A 199 -10.94 33.54 -28.16
CA THR A 199 -11.92 32.62 -28.74
C THR A 199 -11.33 31.22 -28.84
N VAL A 200 -12.15 30.23 -29.17
CA VAL A 200 -11.71 28.83 -29.36
C VAL A 200 -10.55 28.71 -30.36
N ASN A 201 -10.52 29.57 -31.39
CA ASN A 201 -9.45 29.57 -32.40
C ASN A 201 -8.07 29.99 -31.86
N ASP A 202 -8.01 30.62 -30.68
CA ASP A 202 -6.77 31.07 -30.06
C ASP A 202 -6.10 29.97 -29.22
N ARG A 203 -6.73 28.78 -29.11
CA ARG A 203 -6.31 27.67 -28.24
C ARG A 203 -4.84 27.27 -28.41
N GLU A 204 -4.38 27.06 -29.63
CA GLU A 204 -3.01 26.63 -29.89
C GLU A 204 -1.99 27.74 -29.57
N ALA A 205 -2.34 29.01 -29.83
CA ALA A 205 -1.50 30.15 -29.50
C ALA A 205 -1.38 30.36 -27.98
N VAL A 206 -2.46 30.10 -27.23
CA VAL A 206 -2.47 30.10 -25.76
C VAL A 206 -1.62 28.95 -25.23
N ARG A 207 -1.74 27.74 -25.80
CA ARG A 207 -0.90 26.58 -25.43
C ARG A 207 0.59 26.87 -25.60
N GLN A 208 0.98 27.41 -26.77
CA GLN A 208 2.37 27.80 -27.02
C GLN A 208 2.86 28.88 -26.04
N PHE A 209 2.00 29.84 -25.69
CA PHE A 209 2.35 30.85 -24.69
C PHE A 209 2.64 30.22 -23.32
N ILE A 210 1.89 29.19 -22.92
CA ILE A 210 2.16 28.46 -21.66
C ILE A 210 3.52 27.76 -21.74
N ASP A 211 3.78 27.01 -22.82
CA ASP A 211 5.05 26.27 -23.00
C ASP A 211 6.29 27.18 -22.92
N GLU A 212 6.18 28.41 -23.44
CA GLU A 212 7.24 29.43 -23.40
C GLU A 212 7.47 30.02 -22.00
N ASN A 213 6.45 30.06 -21.15
CA ASN A 213 6.45 30.86 -19.90
C ASN A 213 6.39 30.05 -18.61
N PHE A 214 6.06 28.77 -18.70
CA PHE A 214 5.88 27.88 -17.56
C PHE A 214 6.81 26.68 -17.68
N ASP A 215 7.25 26.18 -16.53
CA ASP A 215 7.94 24.91 -16.39
C ASP A 215 6.94 23.75 -16.24
N GLU A 216 7.47 22.54 -16.10
CA GLU A 216 6.68 21.33 -15.96
C GLU A 216 6.21 21.14 -14.51
N GLU A 217 5.03 20.56 -14.32
CA GLU A 217 4.48 20.33 -12.99
C GLU A 217 5.37 19.40 -12.16
N GLY A 218 5.62 19.78 -10.90
CA GLY A 218 6.57 19.09 -10.02
C GLY A 218 8.04 19.47 -10.23
N HIS A 219 8.37 20.44 -11.10
CA HIS A 219 9.73 20.98 -11.23
C HIS A 219 10.26 21.54 -9.90
N GLU A 220 9.39 22.02 -9.04
CA GLU A 220 9.71 22.62 -7.73
C GLU A 220 10.14 21.61 -6.66
N LEU A 221 9.95 20.32 -6.92
CA LEU A 221 10.18 19.27 -5.95
C LEU A 221 11.54 18.60 -6.17
N GLU A 222 12.22 18.35 -5.06
CA GLU A 222 13.40 17.52 -4.98
C GLU A 222 13.07 16.23 -4.23
N LYS A 223 13.87 15.19 -4.44
CA LYS A 223 13.78 13.99 -3.59
C LYS A 223 14.42 14.31 -2.25
N CYS A 224 13.85 13.77 -1.17
CA CYS A 224 14.41 13.92 0.16
C CYS A 224 14.87 12.62 0.80
N GLU A 225 15.55 12.77 1.95
CA GLU A 225 15.97 11.67 2.80
C GLU A 225 15.16 11.67 4.09
N LEU A 226 14.53 10.54 4.41
CA LEU A 226 13.79 10.35 5.66
C LEU A 226 14.78 10.00 6.78
N VAL A 227 14.91 10.89 7.77
CA VAL A 227 15.91 10.76 8.85
C VAL A 227 15.56 9.72 9.91
N ASP A 228 14.27 9.47 10.12
CA ASP A 228 13.68 8.49 11.04
C ASP A 228 13.32 7.17 10.34
N TRP A 229 13.43 7.13 9.02
CA TRP A 229 13.25 5.92 8.26
C TRP A 229 14.33 4.93 8.65
N GLU A 230 13.89 3.88 9.33
CA GLU A 230 14.77 2.77 9.63
C GLU A 230 14.91 1.91 8.37
N GLU A 231 16.14 1.78 7.90
CA GLU A 231 16.45 0.86 6.81
C GLU A 231 16.05 -0.59 7.15
N GLN A 232 16.05 -0.92 8.45
CA GLN A 232 15.82 -2.26 8.96
C GLN A 232 14.90 -2.26 10.19
N PRO A 233 13.60 -1.97 10.04
CA PRO A 233 12.66 -1.94 11.16
C PRO A 233 12.59 -3.31 11.85
N GLU A 234 12.51 -3.35 13.18
CA GLU A 234 12.54 -4.61 13.97
C GLU A 234 11.48 -5.62 13.50
N LYS A 235 10.27 -5.14 13.16
CA LYS A 235 9.19 -5.98 12.64
C LYS A 235 9.55 -6.63 11.29
N LEU A 236 10.24 -5.92 10.40
CA LEU A 236 10.70 -6.50 9.12
C LEU A 236 11.92 -7.41 9.35
N LEU A 237 12.76 -7.11 10.33
CA LEU A 237 13.85 -7.98 10.76
C LEU A 237 13.36 -9.31 11.34
N SER A 238 12.14 -9.35 11.89
CA SER A 238 11.51 -10.59 12.34
C SER A 238 11.21 -11.59 11.22
N ILE A 239 11.25 -11.16 9.95
CA ILE A 239 11.15 -12.05 8.79
C ILE A 239 12.38 -12.94 8.74
N THR A 240 12.16 -14.24 8.89
CA THR A 240 13.23 -15.23 9.05
C THR A 240 14.00 -15.46 7.76
N ASP A 241 13.29 -15.56 6.63
CA ASP A 241 13.93 -15.73 5.33
C ASP A 241 14.68 -14.45 4.90
N PRO A 242 15.99 -14.53 4.62
CA PRO A 242 16.79 -13.35 4.33
C PRO A 242 16.43 -12.65 3.01
N GLN A 243 15.95 -13.38 2.00
CA GLN A 243 15.57 -12.81 0.71
C GLN A 243 14.21 -12.11 0.79
N LEU A 244 13.24 -12.71 1.48
CA LEU A 244 11.95 -12.06 1.75
C LEU A 244 12.09 -10.88 2.70
N ARG A 245 12.98 -10.98 3.69
CA ARG A 245 13.34 -9.84 4.53
C ARG A 245 13.89 -8.72 3.65
N GLN A 246 14.86 -9.01 2.78
CA GLN A 246 15.40 -8.01 1.86
C GLN A 246 14.32 -7.42 0.95
N PHE A 247 13.38 -8.23 0.47
CA PHE A 247 12.24 -7.73 -0.30
C PHE A 247 11.35 -6.78 0.49
N ALA A 248 11.02 -7.11 1.73
CA ALA A 248 10.27 -6.23 2.62
C ALA A 248 11.02 -4.91 2.86
N LEU A 249 12.34 -4.97 3.05
CA LEU A 249 13.19 -3.78 3.14
C LEU A 249 13.18 -2.97 1.83
N ASN A 250 13.12 -3.62 0.68
CA ASN A 250 13.03 -2.95 -0.62
C ASN A 250 11.65 -2.30 -0.86
N VAL A 251 10.57 -2.88 -0.34
CA VAL A 251 9.26 -2.22 -0.31
C VAL A 251 9.28 -1.04 0.67
N ASN A 252 9.94 -1.19 1.83
CA ASN A 252 10.17 -0.11 2.78
C ASN A 252 10.98 1.05 2.14
N LEU A 253 11.90 0.75 1.22
CA LEU A 253 12.65 1.75 0.45
C LEU A 253 11.75 2.59 -0.48
N ILE A 254 10.57 2.12 -0.87
CA ILE A 254 9.64 2.90 -1.72
C ILE A 254 9.24 4.20 -1.01
N TRP A 255 9.18 4.23 0.33
CA TRP A 255 8.92 5.46 1.08
C TRP A 255 9.97 6.55 0.81
N LYS A 256 11.25 6.20 0.65
CA LYS A 256 12.28 7.15 0.18
C LYS A 256 11.97 7.69 -1.21
N SER A 257 11.41 6.87 -2.10
CA SER A 257 11.05 7.28 -3.46
C SER A 257 9.84 8.22 -3.52
N LEU A 258 9.01 8.25 -2.46
CA LEU A 258 7.87 9.14 -2.29
C LEU A 258 8.20 10.38 -1.44
N CYS A 259 9.36 10.40 -0.79
CA CYS A 259 9.87 11.56 -0.05
C CYS A 259 10.15 12.73 -1.00
N ARG A 260 9.57 13.90 -0.72
CA ARG A 260 9.88 15.15 -1.40
C ARG A 260 10.32 16.25 -0.43
N THR A 261 11.27 17.07 -0.89
CA THR A 261 11.58 18.41 -0.37
C THR A 261 11.20 19.44 -1.41
N ILE A 262 11.04 20.69 -0.98
CA ILE A 262 10.76 21.80 -1.89
C ILE A 262 12.05 22.57 -2.15
N LYS A 263 12.34 22.89 -3.41
CA LYS A 263 13.50 23.70 -3.80
C LYS A 263 13.50 25.04 -3.07
N LYS A 264 14.68 25.51 -2.64
CA LYS A 264 14.85 26.86 -2.06
C LYS A 264 14.45 27.99 -3.00
N GLU A 265 14.39 27.71 -4.30
CA GLU A 265 13.88 28.65 -5.30
C GLU A 265 12.43 29.04 -5.02
N VAL A 266 11.61 28.10 -4.54
CA VAL A 266 10.21 28.36 -4.13
C VAL A 266 10.15 29.34 -2.96
N MET A 267 11.08 29.23 -2.02
CA MET A 267 11.20 30.20 -0.92
C MET A 267 11.73 31.56 -1.39
N LYS A 268 12.63 31.59 -2.40
CA LYS A 268 13.28 32.81 -2.89
C LYS A 268 12.38 33.62 -3.82
N TYR A 269 11.55 32.94 -4.60
CA TYR A 269 10.67 33.51 -5.62
C TYR A 269 9.24 32.96 -5.48
N PRO A 270 8.59 33.07 -4.30
CA PRO A 270 7.27 32.48 -4.07
C PRO A 270 6.21 32.97 -5.06
N GLU A 271 6.39 34.15 -5.66
CA GLU A 271 5.54 34.69 -6.73
C GLU A 271 5.56 33.88 -8.04
N ARG A 272 6.44 32.89 -8.18
CA ARG A 272 6.52 32.03 -9.37
C ARG A 272 5.81 30.69 -9.19
N HIS A 273 5.35 30.38 -7.98
CA HIS A 273 5.02 29.03 -7.57
C HIS A 273 3.66 28.95 -6.88
N SER A 274 2.80 28.02 -7.30
CA SER A 274 1.57 27.72 -6.56
C SER A 274 1.85 26.81 -5.35
N LEU A 275 2.89 25.97 -5.46
CA LEU A 275 3.36 25.12 -4.38
C LEU A 275 3.94 25.99 -3.24
N LEU A 276 3.41 25.81 -2.03
CA LEU A 276 3.89 26.52 -0.86
C LEU A 276 5.16 25.86 -0.31
N TYR A 277 6.20 26.66 -0.07
CA TYR A 277 7.44 26.17 0.52
C TYR A 277 7.20 25.70 1.96
N VAL A 278 7.52 24.43 2.22
CA VAL A 278 7.67 23.86 3.56
C VAL A 278 9.14 23.53 3.78
N PRO A 279 9.70 23.82 4.96
CA PRO A 279 11.14 23.73 5.20
C PRO A 279 11.66 22.30 5.39
N TYR A 280 10.77 21.32 5.54
CA TYR A 280 11.10 19.92 5.88
C TYR A 280 10.55 18.93 4.85
N GLU A 281 11.02 17.70 4.97
CA GLU A 281 10.65 16.55 4.16
C GLU A 281 9.19 16.14 4.33
N PHE A 282 8.57 15.66 3.25
CA PHE A 282 7.22 15.14 3.32
C PHE A 282 6.99 13.98 2.33
N ILE A 283 5.96 13.16 2.59
CA ILE A 283 5.58 12.05 1.72
C ILE A 283 4.43 12.47 0.81
N VAL A 284 4.61 12.31 -0.50
CA VAL A 284 3.51 12.45 -1.45
C VAL A 284 2.76 11.13 -1.64
N PRO A 285 1.43 11.15 -1.87
CA PRO A 285 0.68 9.94 -2.20
C PRO A 285 1.20 9.23 -3.46
N GLY A 286 1.70 10.01 -4.43
CA GLY A 286 2.25 9.53 -5.70
C GLY A 286 1.41 9.93 -6.91
N GLY A 287 2.02 9.88 -8.11
CA GLY A 287 1.37 10.27 -9.35
C GLY A 287 1.11 11.78 -9.45
N ARG A 288 -0.16 12.17 -9.66
CA ARG A 288 -0.58 13.58 -9.85
C ARG A 288 -0.67 14.41 -8.55
N PHE A 289 -0.70 13.74 -7.40
CA PHE A 289 -0.76 14.39 -6.09
C PHE A 289 0.67 14.63 -5.63
N ARG A 290 1.10 15.89 -5.71
CA ARG A 290 2.50 16.29 -5.57
C ARG A 290 2.74 17.15 -4.32
N GLU A 291 1.66 17.53 -3.66
CA GLU A 291 1.63 18.33 -2.45
C GLU A 291 1.60 17.44 -1.21
N PHE A 292 1.92 18.04 -0.07
CA PHE A 292 1.73 17.40 1.22
C PHE A 292 0.23 17.34 1.57
N TYR A 293 -0.23 16.17 2.02
CA TYR A 293 -1.61 15.97 2.48
C TYR A 293 -1.68 15.88 4.01
N TYR A 294 -1.71 17.08 4.57
CA TYR A 294 -2.32 17.62 5.78
C TYR A 294 -2.24 16.94 7.17
N TRP A 295 -2.03 15.65 7.41
CA TRP A 295 -2.17 15.11 8.78
C TRP A 295 -1.09 15.46 9.86
N ASP A 296 -0.74 16.75 10.06
CA ASP A 296 0.15 17.28 11.11
C ASP A 296 -0.61 17.89 12.31
N THR A 297 -0.93 17.05 13.27
CA THR A 297 -1.86 17.33 14.39
C THR A 297 -1.52 18.57 15.27
N TYR A 298 -0.26 19.01 15.42
CA TYR A 298 0.10 20.06 16.40
C TYR A 298 -0.09 21.50 15.91
N TRP A 299 0.58 21.89 14.82
CA TRP A 299 0.46 23.24 14.25
C TRP A 299 -0.94 23.51 13.77
N GLU A 300 -1.58 22.45 13.31
CA GLU A 300 -2.93 22.50 12.86
C GLU A 300 -3.90 22.78 14.00
N PHE A 301 -3.77 22.08 15.12
CA PHE A 301 -4.62 22.36 16.27
C PHE A 301 -4.50 23.81 16.76
N ASN A 302 -3.29 24.41 16.66
CA ASN A 302 -3.10 25.83 16.93
C ASN A 302 -3.77 26.74 15.89
N PHE A 303 -3.70 26.41 14.59
CA PHE A 303 -4.45 27.12 13.56
C PHE A 303 -5.96 27.08 13.85
N TRP A 304 -6.53 25.91 14.12
CA TRP A 304 -7.96 25.78 14.44
C TRP A 304 -8.35 26.64 15.62
N LYS A 305 -7.53 26.63 16.68
CA LYS A 305 -7.78 27.45 17.87
C LYS A 305 -7.76 28.95 17.63
N THR A 306 -6.82 29.41 16.80
CA THR A 306 -6.58 30.83 16.60
C THR A 306 -7.45 31.42 15.49
N SER A 307 -7.78 30.61 14.48
CA SER A 307 -8.31 31.09 13.20
C SER A 307 -9.67 30.51 12.85
N ARG A 308 -10.10 29.43 13.52
CA ARG A 308 -11.34 28.69 13.21
C ARG A 308 -12.18 28.35 14.44
N MET A 309 -11.94 29.03 15.58
CA MET A 309 -12.84 29.01 16.74
C MET A 309 -13.82 30.18 16.70
N ILE A 310 -15.05 29.90 17.12
CA ILE A 310 -16.12 30.88 17.29
C ILE A 310 -16.79 30.68 18.64
N ASN A 311 -17.28 31.76 19.25
CA ASN A 311 -18.08 31.69 20.46
C ASN A 311 -19.56 31.64 20.10
N VAL A 312 -20.25 30.65 20.65
CA VAL A 312 -21.71 30.52 20.59
C VAL A 312 -22.29 30.61 22.00
N THR A 313 -23.46 31.23 22.13
CA THR A 313 -24.16 31.32 23.40
C THR A 313 -25.28 30.29 23.42
N ILE A 314 -25.17 29.30 24.30
CA ILE A 314 -26.19 28.27 24.52
C ILE A 314 -26.57 28.30 26.00
N ASN A 315 -27.87 28.37 26.32
CA ASN A 315 -28.38 28.43 27.70
C ASN A 315 -27.69 29.51 28.56
N GLU A 316 -27.54 30.73 28.01
CA GLU A 316 -26.88 31.88 28.66
C GLU A 316 -25.39 31.68 28.99
N ARG A 317 -24.76 30.62 28.47
CA ARG A 317 -23.33 30.35 28.61
C ARG A 317 -22.63 30.43 27.27
N ASN A 318 -21.43 31.00 27.29
CA ASN A 318 -20.60 31.09 26.10
C ASN A 318 -19.72 29.84 25.98
N HIS A 319 -19.76 29.26 24.79
CA HIS A 319 -19.06 28.04 24.41
C HIS A 319 -18.19 28.33 23.19
N SER A 320 -16.94 27.91 23.23
CA SER A 320 -16.04 28.09 22.09
C SER A 320 -15.91 26.79 21.31
N VAL A 321 -16.26 26.84 20.03
CA VAL A 321 -16.35 25.68 19.13
C VAL A 321 -15.68 25.97 17.79
N PHE A 322 -15.37 24.92 17.03
CA PHE A 322 -14.69 25.00 15.74
C PHE A 322 -15.67 24.93 14.57
N TYR A 323 -15.39 25.61 13.46
CA TYR A 323 -16.24 25.58 12.26
C TYR A 323 -15.41 25.74 10.99
N TYR A 324 -15.90 25.19 9.88
CA TYR A 324 -15.29 25.37 8.57
C TYR A 324 -15.62 26.75 8.00
N ARG A 325 -14.59 27.50 7.65
CA ARG A 325 -14.71 28.81 7.00
C ARG A 325 -13.41 29.13 6.28
N ALA A 326 -13.31 28.66 5.04
CA ALA A 326 -12.22 29.06 4.17
C ALA A 326 -12.18 30.59 4.00
N ASP A 327 -11.00 31.18 4.05
CA ASP A 327 -10.77 32.61 3.78
C ASP A 327 -10.71 32.86 2.26
N SER A 328 -11.70 32.34 1.55
CA SER A 328 -11.88 32.41 0.10
C SER A 328 -13.29 32.89 -0.17
N ASN A 329 -13.53 33.77 -1.15
CA ASN A 329 -14.86 34.31 -1.46
C ASN A 329 -15.10 34.40 -2.97
N VAL A 330 -14.63 33.37 -3.67
CA VAL A 330 -14.27 33.32 -5.08
C VAL A 330 -14.16 31.88 -5.63
N PRO A 331 -14.25 31.65 -6.95
CA PRO A 331 -14.10 30.30 -7.50
C PRO A 331 -12.75 29.68 -7.13
N ARG A 332 -12.74 28.43 -6.65
CA ARG A 332 -11.50 27.75 -6.31
C ARG A 332 -10.67 27.49 -7.57
N PRO A 333 -9.36 27.82 -7.62
CA PRO A 333 -8.56 27.69 -8.84
C PRO A 333 -8.56 26.28 -9.47
N GLU A 334 -8.57 25.23 -8.65
CA GLU A 334 -8.55 23.82 -9.08
C GLU A 334 -9.90 23.33 -9.62
N SER A 335 -10.99 24.06 -9.36
CA SER A 335 -12.37 23.78 -9.81
C SER A 335 -13.05 25.06 -10.31
N TYR A 336 -12.27 25.95 -10.93
CA TYR A 336 -12.68 27.33 -11.20
C TYR A 336 -13.94 27.39 -12.05
N ARG A 337 -13.99 26.55 -13.09
CA ARG A 337 -15.07 26.50 -14.07
C ARG A 337 -16.37 26.02 -13.43
N GLU A 338 -16.30 24.95 -12.64
CA GLU A 338 -17.43 24.35 -11.94
C GLU A 338 -18.01 25.33 -10.90
N ASP A 339 -17.14 26.00 -10.14
CA ASP A 339 -17.53 26.99 -9.13
C ASP A 339 -18.12 28.27 -9.78
N TYR A 340 -17.60 28.70 -10.93
CA TYR A 340 -18.12 29.85 -11.67
C TYR A 340 -19.52 29.56 -12.24
N GLN A 341 -19.69 28.43 -12.91
CA GLN A 341 -20.99 28.00 -13.46
C GLN A 341 -22.05 27.82 -12.38
N THR A 342 -21.66 27.33 -11.20
CA THR A 342 -22.58 27.23 -10.06
C THR A 342 -23.04 28.63 -9.60
N ALA A 343 -22.14 29.61 -9.61
CA ALA A 343 -22.44 30.99 -9.24
C ALA A 343 -23.29 31.76 -10.25
N GLU A 344 -23.39 31.31 -11.51
CA GLU A 344 -24.30 31.89 -12.51
C GLU A 344 -25.78 31.72 -12.12
N ARG A 345 -26.09 30.71 -11.30
CA ARG A 345 -27.45 30.38 -10.84
C ARG A 345 -27.94 31.24 -9.67
N VAL A 346 -27.08 32.10 -9.11
CA VAL A 346 -27.42 32.98 -7.98
C VAL A 346 -27.17 34.45 -8.31
N ASP A 347 -27.86 35.32 -7.57
CA ASP A 347 -27.65 36.77 -7.66
C ASP A 347 -26.20 37.15 -7.38
N ARG A 348 -25.72 38.16 -8.11
CA ARG A 348 -24.34 38.65 -8.03
C ARG A 348 -23.87 38.95 -6.59
N GLN A 349 -24.76 39.49 -5.75
CA GLN A 349 -24.46 39.81 -4.35
C GLN A 349 -24.19 38.55 -3.49
N ARG A 350 -24.72 37.38 -3.88
CA ARG A 350 -24.58 36.11 -3.16
C ARG A 350 -23.34 35.32 -3.60
N ARG A 351 -22.83 35.55 -4.80
CA ARG A 351 -21.71 34.77 -5.39
C ARG A 351 -20.49 34.68 -4.48
N ARG A 352 -20.08 35.80 -3.87
CA ARG A 352 -18.95 35.82 -2.92
C ARG A 352 -19.15 34.95 -1.70
N LYS A 353 -20.37 34.92 -1.15
CA LYS A 353 -20.68 34.03 -0.04
C LYS A 353 -20.75 32.57 -0.51
N LEU A 354 -21.39 32.32 -1.65
CA LEU A 354 -21.50 31.00 -2.25
C LEU A 354 -20.12 30.37 -2.42
N TRP A 355 -19.19 31.09 -3.04
CA TRP A 355 -17.84 30.61 -3.25
C TRP A 355 -17.07 30.34 -1.95
N ARG A 356 -17.29 31.15 -0.91
CA ARG A 356 -16.76 30.85 0.43
C ARG A 356 -17.31 29.54 0.98
N ASP A 357 -18.61 29.33 0.85
CA ASP A 357 -19.26 28.12 1.34
C ASP A 357 -18.83 26.88 0.54
N ILE A 358 -18.58 27.02 -0.76
CA ILE A 358 -17.97 26.00 -1.62
C ILE A 358 -16.56 25.66 -1.13
N ALA A 359 -15.70 26.66 -0.94
CA ALA A 359 -14.34 26.45 -0.43
C ALA A 359 -14.32 25.87 0.99
N SER A 360 -15.27 26.26 1.84
CA SER A 360 -15.41 25.71 3.19
C SER A 360 -15.92 24.27 3.18
N ALA A 361 -16.73 23.88 2.19
CA ALA A 361 -17.12 22.47 2.01
C ALA A 361 -15.93 21.62 1.57
N ALA A 362 -15.04 22.14 0.71
CA ALA A 362 -13.77 21.49 0.41
C ALA A 362 -12.88 21.39 1.67
N GLU A 363 -12.80 22.44 2.51
CA GLU A 363 -12.10 22.41 3.81
C GLU A 363 -12.66 21.31 4.74
N SER A 364 -13.94 20.97 4.60
CA SER A 364 -14.59 19.89 5.38
C SER A 364 -14.25 18.47 4.90
N GLY A 365 -13.72 18.31 3.69
CA GLY A 365 -13.57 17.01 3.03
C GLY A 365 -14.88 16.37 2.54
N TRP A 366 -16.01 17.09 2.63
CA TRP A 366 -17.33 16.69 2.16
C TRP A 366 -17.81 17.61 1.02
N ASP A 367 -17.00 17.79 -0.02
CA ASP A 367 -17.31 18.50 -1.27
C ASP A 367 -17.93 17.56 -2.33
N PHE A 368 -19.25 17.49 -2.53
CA PHE A 368 -20.31 18.24 -1.84
C PHE A 368 -21.39 17.32 -1.29
N SER A 369 -22.14 17.83 -0.30
CA SER A 369 -23.18 17.09 0.41
C SER A 369 -24.41 17.97 0.65
N SER A 370 -25.60 17.35 0.64
CA SER A 370 -26.87 17.99 1.06
C SER A 370 -26.80 18.57 2.46
N ARG A 371 -25.90 18.05 3.31
CA ARG A 371 -25.56 18.55 4.65
C ARG A 371 -25.26 20.05 4.64
N TRP A 372 -24.60 20.52 3.60
CA TRP A 372 -24.19 21.91 3.47
C TRP A 372 -25.20 22.77 2.71
N PHE A 373 -26.23 22.18 2.09
CA PHE A 373 -27.17 22.90 1.23
C PHE A 373 -28.38 23.37 2.02
N GLN A 374 -28.71 24.66 1.96
CA GLN A 374 -29.87 25.20 2.67
C GLN A 374 -31.19 24.50 2.27
N ASN A 375 -31.31 24.10 1.00
CA ASN A 375 -32.50 23.39 0.50
C ASN A 375 -32.34 21.85 0.42
N ARG A 376 -31.20 21.32 0.89
CA ARG A 376 -30.83 19.89 0.84
C ARG A 376 -30.72 19.26 -0.56
N LYS A 377 -30.75 20.06 -1.62
CA LYS A 377 -30.88 19.57 -2.99
C LYS A 377 -29.84 20.12 -3.94
N SER A 378 -29.56 21.42 -3.86
CA SER A 378 -28.79 22.10 -4.89
C SER A 378 -27.64 22.92 -4.32
N MET A 379 -26.50 22.80 -4.99
CA MET A 379 -25.22 23.37 -4.57
C MET A 379 -25.22 24.90 -4.58
N ASP A 380 -26.04 25.55 -5.42
CA ASP A 380 -26.24 27.01 -5.41
C ASP A 380 -26.84 27.54 -4.09
N THR A 381 -27.34 26.63 -3.23
CA THR A 381 -27.82 26.96 -1.89
C THR A 381 -26.85 26.60 -0.77
N ILE A 382 -25.60 26.28 -1.07
CA ILE A 382 -24.61 25.91 -0.05
C ILE A 382 -24.41 27.04 0.98
N VAL A 383 -24.27 26.66 2.26
CA VAL A 383 -24.16 27.54 3.43
C VAL A 383 -23.15 27.03 4.47
N THR A 384 -22.14 26.27 4.06
CA THR A 384 -21.17 25.59 4.95
C THR A 384 -20.61 26.49 6.06
N SER A 385 -20.27 27.75 5.76
CA SER A 385 -19.71 28.68 6.75
C SER A 385 -20.72 29.23 7.78
N ASP A 386 -22.00 28.89 7.64
CA ASP A 386 -23.05 29.16 8.61
C ASP A 386 -23.36 27.91 9.50
N ILE A 387 -22.59 26.83 9.39
CA ILE A 387 -22.82 25.56 10.10
C ILE A 387 -21.61 25.26 11.00
N ILE A 388 -21.86 24.94 12.27
CA ILE A 388 -20.85 24.36 13.17
C ILE A 388 -20.99 22.84 13.12
N PRO A 389 -20.01 22.13 12.55
CA PRO A 389 -20.10 20.69 12.35
C PRO A 389 -19.76 19.90 13.60
N VAL A 390 -20.58 18.90 13.91
CA VAL A 390 -20.38 18.00 15.06
C VAL A 390 -19.09 17.18 14.94
N ASP A 391 -18.79 16.70 13.74
CA ASP A 391 -17.63 15.85 13.44
C ASP A 391 -16.30 16.61 13.57
N LEU A 392 -16.21 17.82 13.02
CA LEU A 392 -15.03 18.68 13.19
C LEU A 392 -14.68 18.86 14.67
N ASN A 393 -15.68 19.18 15.50
CA ASN A 393 -15.45 19.41 16.93
C ASN A 393 -15.06 18.11 17.66
N ALA A 394 -15.65 16.99 17.28
CA ALA A 394 -15.25 15.67 17.78
C ALA A 394 -13.82 15.30 17.38
N PHE A 395 -13.37 15.65 16.17
CA PHE A 395 -11.99 15.48 15.74
C PHE A 395 -11.03 16.40 16.49
N MET A 396 -11.41 17.64 16.78
CA MET A 396 -10.57 18.55 17.59
C MET A 396 -10.36 18.03 19.00
N TYR A 397 -11.39 17.44 19.62
CA TYR A 397 -11.24 16.70 20.87
C TYR A 397 -10.25 15.53 20.74
N TRP A 398 -10.34 14.75 19.65
CA TRP A 398 -9.43 13.63 19.41
C TRP A 398 -8.00 14.08 19.17
N ASN A 399 -7.80 15.21 18.48
CA ASN A 399 -6.49 15.84 18.31
C ASN A 399 -5.88 16.22 19.66
N MET A 400 -6.67 16.77 20.60
CA MET A 400 -6.19 17.01 21.98
C MET A 400 -5.73 15.71 22.66
N LYS A 401 -6.45 14.60 22.48
CA LYS A 401 -6.10 13.28 23.03
C LYS A 401 -4.77 12.77 22.44
N ILE A 402 -4.60 12.85 21.12
CA ILE A 402 -3.38 12.45 20.41
C ILE A 402 -2.20 13.32 20.87
N LEU A 403 -2.36 14.65 20.90
CA LEU A 403 -1.32 15.57 21.33
C LEU A 403 -0.93 15.36 22.79
N ALA A 404 -1.90 15.10 23.68
CA ALA A 404 -1.61 14.80 25.07
C ALA A 404 -0.75 13.53 25.19
N HIS A 405 -1.11 12.47 24.47
CA HIS A 405 -0.32 11.24 24.43
C HIS A 405 1.11 11.49 23.95
N LEU A 406 1.29 12.14 22.80
CA LEU A 406 2.60 12.46 22.23
C LEU A 406 3.46 13.31 23.17
N GLN A 407 2.87 14.33 23.82
CA GLN A 407 3.57 15.15 24.82
C GLN A 407 4.00 14.33 26.04
N GLY A 408 3.21 13.33 26.43
CA GLY A 408 3.58 12.36 27.46
C GLY A 408 4.78 11.50 27.07
N GLU A 409 4.80 10.97 25.85
CA GLU A 409 5.89 10.13 25.33
C GLU A 409 7.23 10.89 25.26
N ILE A 410 7.21 12.19 24.93
CA ILE A 410 8.42 13.04 24.92
C ILE A 410 8.76 13.62 26.30
N GLY A 411 8.04 13.23 27.36
CA GLY A 411 8.31 13.62 28.75
C GLY A 411 7.78 15.01 29.15
N ASN A 412 7.02 15.70 28.30
CA ASN A 412 6.40 16.98 28.62
C ASN A 412 5.06 16.79 29.35
N LEU A 413 5.15 16.36 30.62
CA LEU A 413 3.99 16.02 31.43
C LEU A 413 3.08 17.23 31.71
N THR A 414 3.65 18.44 31.85
CA THR A 414 2.89 19.68 32.03
C THR A 414 1.96 19.92 30.85
N ARG A 415 2.48 19.86 29.61
CA ARG A 415 1.66 20.09 28.41
C ARG A 415 0.65 18.98 28.19
N ARG A 416 1.01 17.72 28.46
CA ARG A 416 0.07 16.59 28.48
C ARG A 416 -1.11 16.89 29.41
N ASP A 417 -0.84 17.35 30.63
CA ASP A 417 -1.88 17.58 31.66
C ASP A 417 -2.74 18.82 31.34
N GLU A 418 -2.18 19.84 30.70
CA GLU A 418 -2.95 20.94 30.12
C GLU A 418 -3.89 20.45 29.02
N LEU A 419 -3.39 19.70 28.03
CA LEU A 419 -4.21 19.18 26.94
C LEU A 419 -5.30 18.23 27.44
N ASN A 420 -5.00 17.41 28.46
CA ASN A 420 -6.01 16.57 29.10
C ASN A 420 -7.09 17.36 29.82
N ARG A 421 -6.73 18.46 30.50
CA ARG A 421 -7.72 19.37 31.13
C ARG A 421 -8.55 20.10 30.09
N GLU A 422 -7.92 20.65 29.05
CA GLU A 422 -8.60 21.30 27.92
C GLU A 422 -9.59 20.33 27.28
N ARG A 423 -9.15 19.11 26.96
CA ARG A 423 -9.97 18.04 26.40
C ARG A 423 -11.15 17.70 27.31
N SER A 424 -10.91 17.53 28.62
CA SER A 424 -11.96 17.22 29.59
C SER A 424 -13.02 18.32 29.66
N ASN A 425 -12.60 19.60 29.70
CA ASN A 425 -13.52 20.74 29.71
C ASN A 425 -14.27 20.89 28.39
N PHE A 426 -13.65 20.48 27.28
CA PHE A 426 -14.28 20.54 25.97
C PHE A 426 -15.43 19.54 25.84
N VAL A 427 -15.43 18.42 26.55
CA VAL A 427 -16.58 17.49 26.58
C VAL A 427 -17.86 18.18 27.04
N ASP A 428 -17.78 18.98 28.11
CA ASP A 428 -18.94 19.73 28.62
C ASP A 428 -19.45 20.75 27.60
N THR A 429 -18.51 21.38 26.87
CA THR A 429 -18.84 22.30 25.77
C THR A 429 -19.48 21.57 24.61
N PHE A 430 -18.92 20.43 24.23
CA PHE A 430 -19.38 19.61 23.11
C PHE A 430 -20.80 19.11 23.35
N GLU A 431 -21.07 18.52 24.51
CA GLU A 431 -22.41 18.05 24.85
C GLU A 431 -23.41 19.22 24.95
N ALA A 432 -23.04 20.35 25.57
CA ALA A 432 -23.92 21.50 25.67
C ALA A 432 -24.30 22.11 24.31
N VAL A 433 -23.38 22.08 23.34
CA VAL A 433 -23.57 22.75 22.04
C VAL A 433 -24.20 21.84 21.00
N PHE A 434 -23.86 20.54 20.98
CA PHE A 434 -24.26 19.65 19.88
C PHE A 434 -25.33 18.64 20.29
N PHE A 435 -25.45 18.27 21.58
CA PHE A 435 -26.40 17.25 21.99
C PHE A 435 -27.81 17.82 22.10
N ASP A 436 -28.70 17.38 21.22
CA ASP A 436 -30.12 17.70 21.33
C ASP A 436 -30.81 16.66 22.19
N THR A 437 -31.23 17.03 23.40
CA THR A 437 -31.92 16.13 24.32
C THR A 437 -33.30 15.70 23.85
N ARG A 438 -33.93 16.45 22.93
CA ARG A 438 -35.23 16.08 22.35
C ARG A 438 -35.07 14.98 21.32
N GLU A 439 -34.00 15.07 20.53
CA GLU A 439 -33.72 14.09 19.48
C GLU A 439 -32.86 12.93 19.98
N GLY A 440 -32.09 13.09 21.06
CA GLY A 440 -31.26 12.03 21.65
C GLY A 440 -29.91 11.80 20.96
N ALA A 441 -29.38 12.77 20.21
CA ALA A 441 -28.08 12.65 19.56
C ALA A 441 -27.37 14.00 19.37
N TRP A 442 -26.12 13.95 18.89
CA TRP A 442 -25.35 15.14 18.56
C TRP A 442 -25.58 15.59 17.12
N PHE A 443 -25.91 16.85 16.87
CA PHE A 443 -26.22 17.38 15.56
C PHE A 443 -25.38 18.62 15.24
N ASP A 444 -25.25 18.95 13.96
CA ASP A 444 -24.65 20.22 13.55
C ASP A 444 -25.50 21.40 14.03
N LEU A 445 -24.86 22.50 14.41
CA LEU A 445 -25.55 23.71 14.84
C LEU A 445 -25.57 24.75 13.73
N ASN A 446 -26.73 25.33 13.45
CA ASN A 446 -26.85 26.50 12.58
C ASN A 446 -26.44 27.77 13.35
N LEU A 447 -25.36 28.44 12.91
CA LEU A 447 -24.84 29.65 13.55
C LEU A 447 -25.84 30.81 13.58
N LYS A 448 -26.74 30.89 12.60
CA LYS A 448 -27.66 32.02 12.46
C LYS A 448 -28.91 31.85 13.29
N THR A 449 -29.45 30.64 13.36
CA THR A 449 -30.69 30.37 14.08
C THR A 449 -30.45 29.85 15.50
N GLY A 450 -29.27 29.28 15.77
CA GLY A 450 -29.00 28.58 17.02
C GLY A 450 -29.73 27.24 17.12
N GLU A 451 -30.30 26.76 16.01
CA GLU A 451 -31.01 25.48 15.97
C GLU A 451 -30.12 24.37 15.44
N HIS A 452 -30.33 23.16 15.94
CA HIS A 452 -29.70 21.96 15.41
C HIS A 452 -30.27 21.58 14.05
N TYR A 453 -29.42 21.16 13.13
CA TYR A 453 -29.83 20.44 11.92
C TYR A 453 -30.03 18.97 12.26
N ASP A 454 -31.26 18.56 12.49
CA ASP A 454 -31.62 17.22 12.92
C ASP A 454 -31.71 16.18 11.77
N ASP A 455 -31.19 16.53 10.60
CA ASP A 455 -31.07 15.65 9.45
C ASP A 455 -30.08 14.50 9.70
N ALA A 456 -30.31 13.39 9.01
CA ALA A 456 -29.59 12.16 9.22
C ALA A 456 -28.29 12.12 8.39
N TYR A 457 -27.14 12.37 9.02
CA TYR A 457 -25.80 12.18 8.41
C TYR A 457 -24.94 11.22 9.23
N PRO A 458 -24.01 10.45 8.61
CA PRO A 458 -23.08 9.59 9.36
C PRO A 458 -22.19 10.33 10.38
N SER A 459 -22.04 11.65 10.25
CA SER A 459 -21.31 12.49 11.19
C SER A 459 -21.84 12.42 12.63
N LEU A 460 -23.12 12.10 12.83
CA LEU A 460 -23.74 11.91 14.16
C LEU A 460 -23.05 10.80 14.98
N ALA A 461 -22.41 9.82 14.31
CA ALA A 461 -21.71 8.71 14.95
C ALA A 461 -20.22 9.00 15.22
N VAL A 462 -19.65 10.08 14.67
CA VAL A 462 -18.24 10.44 14.85
C VAL A 462 -17.86 10.64 16.32
N PRO A 463 -18.70 11.25 17.20
CA PRO A 463 -18.39 11.37 18.62
C PRO A 463 -18.23 10.02 19.33
N LEU A 464 -18.89 8.95 18.85
CA LEU A 464 -18.70 7.59 19.35
C LEU A 464 -17.29 7.06 19.02
N PHE A 465 -16.81 7.34 17.81
CA PHE A 465 -15.46 6.94 17.36
C PHE A 465 -14.37 7.71 18.12
N THR A 466 -14.54 9.01 18.32
CA THR A 466 -13.54 9.85 19.00
C THR A 466 -13.61 9.76 20.52
N GLU A 467 -14.67 9.17 21.07
CA GLU A 467 -15.01 9.16 22.50
C GLU A 467 -15.18 10.58 23.07
N CYS A 468 -15.75 11.50 22.29
CA CYS A 468 -16.00 12.90 22.67
C CYS A 468 -17.32 13.06 23.42
N TYR A 469 -17.46 12.37 24.55
CA TYR A 469 -18.61 12.41 25.44
C TYR A 469 -18.23 11.84 26.81
N HIS A 470 -19.05 12.10 27.83
CA HIS A 470 -18.87 11.50 29.15
C HIS A 470 -19.16 9.99 29.08
N MET A 471 -18.12 9.16 29.01
CA MET A 471 -18.26 7.69 28.85
C MET A 471 -19.08 6.99 29.96
N LEU A 472 -19.21 7.61 31.13
CA LEU A 472 -20.07 7.10 32.22
C LEU A 472 -21.57 7.34 31.96
N ASN A 473 -21.91 8.20 30.99
CA ASN A 473 -23.28 8.47 30.56
C ASN A 473 -23.75 7.39 29.58
N SER A 474 -23.90 6.16 30.08
CA SER A 474 -24.39 5.02 29.29
C SER A 474 -25.79 5.24 28.69
N ALA A 475 -26.62 6.10 29.32
CA ALA A 475 -27.92 6.49 28.80
C ALA A 475 -27.79 7.29 27.49
N MET A 476 -26.87 8.28 27.44
CA MET A 476 -26.62 9.07 26.24
C MET A 476 -26.20 8.20 25.04
N VAL A 477 -25.36 7.19 25.25
CA VAL A 477 -24.98 6.26 24.17
C VAL A 477 -26.19 5.45 23.69
N ALA A 478 -27.07 5.04 24.59
CA ALA A 478 -28.31 4.35 24.22
C ALA A 478 -29.26 5.26 23.42
N ASP A 479 -29.43 6.52 23.84
CA ASP A 479 -30.24 7.52 23.14
C ASP A 479 -29.70 7.78 21.73
N VAL A 480 -28.38 7.87 21.57
CA VAL A 480 -27.74 8.08 20.25
C VAL A 480 -27.99 6.87 19.35
N LEU A 481 -27.83 5.66 19.88
CA LEU A 481 -28.12 4.43 19.11
C LEU A 481 -29.59 4.37 18.69
N GLU A 482 -30.52 4.72 19.58
CA GLU A 482 -31.95 4.81 19.25
C GLU A 482 -32.21 5.88 18.18
N THR A 483 -31.53 7.02 18.25
CA THR A 483 -31.66 8.09 17.26
C THR A 483 -31.13 7.67 15.90
N LEU A 484 -29.95 7.03 15.86
CA LEU A 484 -29.40 6.49 14.62
C LEU A 484 -30.34 5.45 13.99
N GLN A 485 -31.04 4.65 14.81
CA GLN A 485 -32.11 3.74 14.35
C GLN A 485 -33.33 4.49 13.83
N ARG A 486 -33.87 5.42 14.61
CA ARG A 486 -35.07 6.21 14.30
C ARG A 486 -34.91 7.05 13.03
N LYS A 487 -33.71 7.62 12.83
CA LYS A 487 -33.32 8.40 11.64
C LYS A 487 -32.87 7.50 10.47
N GLY A 488 -32.86 6.18 10.64
CA GLY A 488 -32.59 5.20 9.57
C GLY A 488 -31.12 5.08 9.14
N LEU A 489 -30.18 5.70 9.86
CA LEU A 489 -28.73 5.61 9.61
C LEU A 489 -28.13 4.31 10.12
N LEU A 490 -28.72 3.82 11.20
CA LEU A 490 -28.36 2.57 11.82
C LEU A 490 -29.63 1.76 11.89
N GLN A 491 -30.03 1.23 10.75
CA GLN A 491 -31.05 0.21 10.77
C GLN A 491 -30.41 -0.96 11.51
N PHE A 492 -30.78 -1.12 12.79
CA PHE A 492 -30.68 -2.37 13.54
C PHE A 492 -31.98 -3.12 13.49
N PRO A 493 -32.68 -3.08 12.35
CA PRO A 493 -33.87 -3.85 12.30
C PRO A 493 -34.90 -3.65 13.53
N GLY A 494 -34.70 -2.86 14.60
CA GLY A 494 -35.68 -2.51 15.64
C GLY A 494 -36.31 -3.64 16.48
N ASN A 495 -35.51 -4.39 17.27
CA ASN A 495 -35.94 -5.11 18.48
C ASN A 495 -34.70 -5.83 19.09
N LEU A 496 -34.68 -6.26 20.36
CA LEU A 496 -33.79 -7.40 20.71
C LEU A 496 -34.19 -8.61 19.87
N THR A 497 -35.49 -8.74 19.59
CA THR A 497 -36.09 -9.55 18.53
C THR A 497 -35.55 -9.26 17.13
N ARG A 498 -34.77 -8.19 16.90
CA ARG A 498 -34.27 -7.75 15.60
C ARG A 498 -32.79 -7.38 15.48
N ARG A 499 -32.05 -7.33 16.58
CA ARG A 499 -30.79 -8.06 16.65
C ARG A 499 -31.02 -9.56 16.45
N ASP A 500 -32.04 -10.15 17.04
CA ASP A 500 -32.39 -11.57 16.89
C ASP A 500 -33.11 -11.88 15.57
N GLU A 501 -33.81 -10.94 14.94
CA GLU A 501 -34.33 -10.98 13.57
C GLU A 501 -33.22 -10.62 12.61
N LEU A 502 -32.20 -9.82 12.93
CA LEU A 502 -30.97 -9.73 12.13
C LEU A 502 -30.14 -10.98 12.26
N ASN A 503 -30.09 -11.60 13.44
CA ASN A 503 -29.41 -12.86 13.64
C ASN A 503 -30.22 -13.99 13.00
N ARG A 504 -31.57 -13.94 13.05
CA ARG A 504 -32.45 -14.85 12.30
C ARG A 504 -32.48 -14.52 10.83
N GLU A 505 -32.34 -13.28 10.37
CA GLU A 505 -32.23 -12.93 8.95
C GLU A 505 -30.86 -13.27 8.43
N ARG A 506 -29.80 -13.05 9.21
CA ARG A 506 -28.46 -13.54 8.92
C ARG A 506 -28.46 -15.06 8.94
N SER A 507 -29.13 -15.71 9.90
CA SER A 507 -29.26 -17.18 9.92
C SER A 507 -30.06 -17.67 8.73
N ASN A 508 -31.24 -17.11 8.46
CA ASN A 508 -32.09 -17.43 7.32
C ASN A 508 -31.39 -17.11 6.00
N PHE A 509 -30.59 -16.05 5.94
CA PHE A 509 -29.79 -15.70 4.78
C PHE A 509 -28.63 -16.67 4.64
N VAL A 510 -27.96 -17.08 5.71
CA VAL A 510 -26.95 -18.15 5.67
C VAL A 510 -27.61 -19.45 5.21
N ASP A 511 -28.79 -19.81 5.75
CA ASP A 511 -29.56 -20.99 5.34
C ASP A 511 -29.98 -20.90 3.87
N THR A 512 -30.42 -19.73 3.41
CA THR A 512 -30.80 -19.47 2.01
C THR A 512 -29.57 -19.45 1.12
N PHE A 513 -28.47 -18.84 1.55
CA PHE A 513 -27.22 -18.74 0.81
C PHE A 513 -26.58 -20.12 0.65
N GLU A 514 -26.58 -20.92 1.71
CA GLU A 514 -26.20 -22.33 1.64
C GLU A 514 -27.17 -23.10 0.73
N ALA A 515 -28.50 -22.96 0.87
CA ALA A 515 -29.45 -23.66 0.01
C ALA A 515 -29.38 -23.25 -1.48
N VAL A 516 -29.04 -22.00 -1.78
CA VAL A 516 -29.03 -21.43 -3.13
C VAL A 516 -27.68 -21.57 -3.79
N PHE A 517 -26.58 -21.38 -3.09
CA PHE A 517 -25.24 -21.37 -3.68
C PHE A 517 -24.43 -22.60 -3.29
N PHE A 518 -24.66 -23.24 -2.15
CA PHE A 518 -23.87 -24.42 -1.74
C PHE A 518 -24.40 -25.70 -2.40
N ASP A 519 -23.61 -26.28 -3.29
CA ASP A 519 -23.90 -27.61 -3.84
C ASP A 519 -23.29 -28.67 -2.92
N THR A 520 -24.13 -29.40 -2.19
CA THR A 520 -23.69 -30.48 -1.28
C THR A 520 -23.02 -31.66 -1.98
N ARG A 521 -23.24 -31.86 -3.29
CA ARG A 521 -22.56 -32.90 -4.08
C ARG A 521 -21.15 -32.47 -4.43
N GLU A 522 -20.96 -31.20 -4.73
CA GLU A 522 -19.68 -30.64 -5.12
C GLU A 522 -18.84 -30.17 -3.92
N GLY A 523 -19.47 -29.76 -2.83
CA GLY A 523 -18.82 -29.35 -1.58
C GLY A 523 -18.38 -27.88 -1.53
N ALA A 524 -19.01 -26.98 -2.30
CA ALA A 524 -18.68 -25.54 -2.30
C ALA A 524 -19.84 -24.65 -2.75
N TRP A 525 -19.62 -23.33 -2.67
CA TRP A 525 -20.56 -22.32 -3.18
C TRP A 525 -20.31 -22.02 -4.67
N PHE A 526 -21.37 -22.02 -5.48
CA PHE A 526 -21.33 -21.75 -6.92
C PHE A 526 -22.35 -20.70 -7.31
N ASP A 527 -21.99 -19.84 -8.26
CA ASP A 527 -22.90 -18.81 -8.78
C ASP A 527 -24.11 -19.45 -9.47
N LEU A 528 -25.29 -18.82 -9.36
CA LEU A 528 -26.53 -19.35 -9.94
C LEU A 528 -26.84 -18.70 -11.30
N ASN A 529 -27.14 -19.52 -12.30
CA ASN A 529 -27.69 -19.05 -13.56
C ASN A 529 -29.18 -18.72 -13.39
N LEU A 530 -29.53 -17.44 -13.37
CA LEU A 530 -30.91 -16.98 -13.17
C LEU A 530 -31.90 -17.48 -14.23
N LYS A 531 -31.45 -17.87 -15.42
CA LYS A 531 -32.33 -18.37 -16.50
C LYS A 531 -32.64 -19.86 -16.35
N THR A 532 -31.65 -20.66 -15.99
CA THR A 532 -31.81 -22.13 -15.88
C THR A 532 -32.11 -22.59 -14.46
N GLY A 533 -31.79 -21.77 -13.45
CA GLY A 533 -31.82 -22.15 -12.04
C GLY A 533 -30.71 -23.13 -11.66
N GLU A 534 -29.73 -23.36 -12.54
CA GLU A 534 -28.62 -24.28 -12.31
C GLU A 534 -27.38 -23.52 -11.82
N HIS A 535 -26.55 -24.19 -11.02
CA HIS A 535 -25.24 -23.67 -10.64
C HIS A 535 -24.29 -23.63 -11.83
N TYR A 536 -23.54 -22.54 -11.94
CA TYR A 536 -22.35 -22.49 -12.77
C TYR A 536 -21.26 -23.30 -12.09
N ASP A 537 -21.07 -24.53 -12.55
CA ASP A 537 -20.07 -25.47 -12.01
C ASP A 537 -18.60 -25.14 -12.40
N ASP A 538 -18.39 -23.98 -13.00
CA ASP A 538 -17.09 -23.47 -13.40
C ASP A 538 -16.24 -23.07 -12.18
N ALA A 539 -14.94 -23.29 -12.31
CA ALA A 539 -13.98 -23.08 -11.23
C ALA A 539 -13.60 -21.59 -11.09
N TYR A 540 -14.30 -20.88 -10.23
CA TYR A 540 -13.96 -19.51 -9.81
C TYR A 540 -13.49 -19.47 -8.34
N PRO A 541 -12.51 -18.63 -7.99
CA PRO A 541 -12.06 -18.49 -6.61
C PRO A 541 -13.13 -17.91 -5.66
N SER A 542 -14.17 -17.28 -6.22
CA SER A 542 -15.36 -16.83 -5.49
C SER A 542 -15.99 -17.94 -4.66
N LEU A 543 -15.84 -19.21 -5.07
CA LEU A 543 -16.34 -20.38 -4.34
C LEU A 543 -15.80 -20.53 -2.92
N ALA A 544 -14.73 -19.82 -2.55
CA ALA A 544 -14.16 -19.82 -1.20
C ALA A 544 -14.23 -18.48 -0.49
N VAL A 545 -14.75 -17.43 -1.13
CA VAL A 545 -14.92 -16.10 -0.50
C VAL A 545 -15.84 -16.12 0.72
N PRO A 546 -16.89 -16.96 0.81
CA PRO A 546 -17.69 -17.07 2.03
C PRO A 546 -16.89 -17.48 3.28
N LEU A 547 -15.73 -18.15 3.11
CA LEU A 547 -14.82 -18.45 4.22
C LEU A 547 -14.21 -17.19 4.83
N PHE A 548 -13.96 -16.16 4.01
CA PHE A 548 -13.40 -14.87 4.46
C PHE A 548 -14.41 -14.05 5.26
N THR A 549 -15.67 -14.04 4.79
CA THR A 549 -16.78 -13.26 5.36
C THR A 549 -17.49 -13.99 6.51
N GLU A 550 -17.15 -15.26 6.75
CA GLU A 550 -17.81 -16.12 7.75
C GLU A 550 -19.33 -16.25 7.50
N CYS A 551 -19.73 -16.22 6.22
CA CYS A 551 -21.13 -16.36 5.76
C CYS A 551 -21.50 -17.83 5.57
N TYR A 552 -21.37 -18.61 6.65
CA TYR A 552 -21.72 -20.02 6.74
C TYR A 552 -21.90 -20.40 8.22
N HIS A 553 -22.51 -21.55 8.50
CA HIS A 553 -22.58 -22.05 9.87
C HIS A 553 -21.20 -22.49 10.38
N MET A 554 -20.53 -21.65 11.17
CA MET A 554 -19.15 -21.88 11.65
C MET A 554 -18.93 -23.17 12.45
N LEU A 555 -20.00 -23.79 12.98
CA LEU A 555 -19.94 -25.11 13.64
C LEU A 555 -19.86 -26.27 12.63
N ASN A 556 -20.14 -26.03 11.35
CA ASN A 556 -20.02 -27.00 10.27
C ASN A 556 -18.57 -27.10 9.79
N SER A 557 -17.73 -27.73 10.61
CA SER A 557 -16.32 -27.94 10.31
C SER A 557 -16.08 -28.83 9.08
N ALA A 558 -17.06 -29.65 8.69
CA ALA A 558 -17.03 -30.46 7.47
C ALA A 558 -17.13 -29.58 6.22
N MET A 559 -18.10 -28.64 6.17
CA MET A 559 -18.27 -27.72 5.03
C MET A 559 -17.00 -26.94 4.70
N VAL A 560 -16.30 -26.44 5.73
CA VAL A 560 -15.03 -25.71 5.53
C VAL A 560 -13.96 -26.61 4.91
N ALA A 561 -13.94 -27.90 5.27
CA ALA A 561 -13.01 -28.88 4.69
C ALA A 561 -13.41 -29.26 3.24
N ASP A 562 -14.71 -29.39 2.96
CA ASP A 562 -15.23 -29.71 1.62
C ASP A 562 -14.91 -28.61 0.61
N VAL A 563 -14.96 -27.34 1.02
CA VAL A 563 -14.61 -26.20 0.15
C VAL A 563 -13.13 -26.26 -0.25
N LEU A 564 -12.25 -26.62 0.69
CA LEU A 564 -10.83 -26.84 0.38
C LEU A 564 -10.65 -27.99 -0.61
N GLU A 565 -11.34 -29.11 -0.39
CA GLU A 565 -11.30 -30.25 -1.31
C GLU A 565 -11.78 -29.85 -2.70
N THR A 566 -12.83 -29.03 -2.78
CA THR A 566 -13.36 -28.50 -4.03
C THR A 566 -12.38 -27.58 -4.74
N LEU A 567 -11.79 -26.60 -4.05
CA LEU A 567 -10.72 -25.75 -4.58
C LEU A 567 -9.58 -26.59 -5.18
N GLN A 568 -9.24 -27.70 -4.52
CA GLN A 568 -8.20 -28.62 -4.96
C GLN A 568 -8.65 -29.46 -6.17
N ARG A 569 -9.84 -30.06 -6.13
CA ARG A 569 -10.42 -30.90 -7.19
C ARG A 569 -10.69 -30.12 -8.47
N LYS A 570 -11.19 -28.88 -8.35
CA LYS A 570 -11.40 -27.93 -9.46
C LYS A 570 -10.09 -27.34 -9.98
N GLY A 571 -8.96 -27.57 -9.30
CA GLY A 571 -7.63 -27.18 -9.77
C GLY A 571 -7.23 -25.74 -9.51
N LEU A 572 -7.97 -24.98 -8.69
CA LEU A 572 -7.66 -23.58 -8.36
C LEU A 572 -6.38 -23.45 -7.51
N LEU A 573 -6.02 -24.50 -6.76
CA LEU A 573 -4.84 -24.49 -5.88
C LEU A 573 -3.54 -24.93 -6.57
N GLN A 574 -3.58 -25.37 -7.83
CA GLN A 574 -2.44 -26.00 -8.49
C GLN A 574 -1.38 -24.99 -8.98
N PHE A 575 -1.72 -23.72 -9.04
CA PHE A 575 -0.88 -22.71 -9.68
C PHE A 575 0.29 -22.30 -8.79
N PRO A 576 1.47 -22.04 -9.38
CA PRO A 576 2.68 -21.74 -8.64
C PRO A 576 2.74 -20.30 -8.12
N GLY A 577 1.99 -19.35 -8.72
CA GLY A 577 2.05 -17.93 -8.36
C GLY A 577 0.96 -17.42 -7.43
N GLY A 578 0.05 -18.28 -6.98
CA GLY A 578 -1.20 -17.91 -6.30
C GLY A 578 -2.41 -18.38 -7.11
N ILE A 579 -3.60 -17.96 -6.72
CA ILE A 579 -4.86 -18.40 -7.33
C ILE A 579 -5.23 -17.42 -8.45
N PRO A 580 -5.51 -17.89 -9.69
CA PRO A 580 -5.96 -17.05 -10.80
C PRO A 580 -7.42 -16.63 -10.58
N ALA A 581 -7.85 -15.54 -11.20
CA ALA A 581 -9.22 -15.03 -11.10
C ALA A 581 -10.27 -15.98 -11.68
N SER A 582 -9.88 -16.85 -12.61
CA SER A 582 -10.68 -17.95 -13.15
C SER A 582 -9.79 -19.02 -13.78
N LEU A 583 -10.39 -20.11 -14.29
CA LEU A 583 -9.74 -21.06 -15.19
C LEU A 583 -10.03 -20.81 -16.68
N MET A 584 -10.76 -19.76 -17.02
CA MET A 584 -11.21 -19.46 -18.38
C MET A 584 -10.06 -18.94 -19.25
N LYS A 585 -9.64 -19.74 -20.22
CA LYS A 585 -8.51 -19.43 -21.09
C LYS A 585 -8.97 -18.71 -22.36
N GLY A 586 -8.11 -17.83 -22.87
CA GLY A 586 -8.31 -17.20 -24.18
C GLY A 586 -9.31 -16.04 -24.18
N THR A 587 -9.79 -15.60 -23.02
CA THR A 587 -10.72 -14.45 -22.92
C THR A 587 -10.03 -13.11 -23.16
N ASN A 588 -8.71 -13.05 -22.91
CA ASN A 588 -7.90 -11.83 -22.90
C ASN A 588 -8.42 -10.74 -21.93
N GLN A 589 -9.28 -11.12 -20.97
CA GLN A 589 -9.81 -10.22 -19.95
C GLN A 589 -8.92 -10.18 -18.71
N GLN A 590 -9.00 -9.07 -17.96
CA GLN A 590 -8.11 -8.85 -16.83
C GLN A 590 -8.44 -9.70 -15.59
N TRP A 591 -9.71 -10.08 -15.40
CA TRP A 591 -10.23 -10.90 -14.30
C TRP A 591 -10.41 -12.38 -14.69
N ASP A 592 -9.50 -12.89 -15.52
CA ASP A 592 -9.51 -14.29 -15.95
C ASP A 592 -8.12 -14.91 -15.91
N TYR A 593 -8.04 -16.21 -16.16
CA TYR A 593 -6.76 -16.89 -16.39
C TYR A 593 -5.94 -16.14 -17.46
N PRO A 594 -4.64 -15.84 -17.19
CA PRO A 594 -3.79 -16.38 -16.12
C PRO A 594 -3.62 -15.45 -14.91
N ASN A 595 -4.39 -14.37 -14.81
CA ASN A 595 -4.15 -13.29 -13.85
C ASN A 595 -4.68 -13.65 -12.47
N GLY A 596 -3.85 -13.49 -11.44
CA GLY A 596 -4.23 -13.46 -10.04
C GLY A 596 -4.16 -12.04 -9.49
N TRP A 597 -5.06 -11.73 -8.57
CA TRP A 597 -5.21 -10.41 -7.96
C TRP A 597 -5.00 -10.47 -6.44
N ALA A 598 -4.43 -9.41 -5.87
CA ALA A 598 -4.14 -9.35 -4.44
C ALA A 598 -5.39 -9.52 -3.56
N PRO A 599 -6.54 -8.88 -3.85
CA PRO A 599 -7.74 -9.03 -3.01
C PRO A 599 -8.28 -10.45 -2.96
N ILE A 600 -8.45 -11.12 -4.11
CA ILE A 600 -9.01 -12.48 -4.16
C ILE A 600 -8.07 -13.51 -3.51
N ASN A 601 -6.76 -13.35 -3.70
CA ASN A 601 -5.76 -14.20 -3.04
C ASN A 601 -5.78 -13.97 -1.52
N HIS A 602 -5.82 -12.71 -1.08
CA HIS A 602 -5.87 -12.35 0.34
C HIS A 602 -7.13 -12.88 1.01
N MET A 603 -8.31 -12.66 0.41
CA MET A 603 -9.58 -13.16 0.96
C MET A 603 -9.55 -14.68 1.14
N ILE A 604 -9.06 -15.43 0.15
CA ILE A 604 -8.95 -16.89 0.29
C ILE A 604 -7.94 -17.26 1.38
N ILE A 605 -6.74 -16.67 1.37
CA ILE A 605 -5.72 -16.93 2.40
C ILE A 605 -6.29 -16.67 3.79
N GLU A 606 -6.94 -15.53 4.00
CA GLU A 606 -7.51 -15.14 5.28
C GLU A 606 -8.69 -16.01 5.69
N GLY A 607 -9.60 -16.35 4.76
CA GLY A 607 -10.70 -17.28 5.01
C GLY A 607 -10.20 -18.65 5.47
N LEU A 608 -9.13 -19.16 4.85
CA LEU A 608 -8.51 -20.42 5.27
C LEU A 608 -7.74 -20.27 6.59
N ARG A 609 -7.09 -19.12 6.84
CA ARG A 609 -6.28 -18.86 8.04
C ARG A 609 -7.13 -18.72 9.30
N LYS A 610 -8.31 -18.11 9.20
CA LYS A 610 -9.26 -17.94 10.31
C LYS A 610 -9.89 -19.25 10.77
N SER A 611 -9.85 -20.29 9.95
CA SER A 611 -10.34 -21.61 10.32
C SER A 611 -9.61 -22.19 11.54
N ASN A 612 -10.36 -22.87 12.41
CA ASN A 612 -9.79 -23.66 13.52
C ASN A 612 -9.17 -24.99 13.05
N ASN A 613 -9.22 -25.31 11.75
CA ASN A 613 -8.67 -26.54 11.18
C ASN A 613 -7.17 -26.36 10.82
N PRO A 614 -6.25 -27.15 11.40
CA PRO A 614 -4.81 -27.04 11.13
C PRO A 614 -4.44 -27.24 9.65
N THR A 615 -5.15 -28.13 8.94
CA THR A 615 -4.95 -28.35 7.50
C THR A 615 -5.29 -27.10 6.71
N MET A 616 -6.33 -26.37 7.11
CA MET A 616 -6.73 -25.12 6.46
C MET A 616 -5.71 -24.02 6.68
N GLN A 617 -5.26 -23.83 7.92
CA GLN A 617 -4.19 -22.89 8.25
C GLN A 617 -2.88 -23.22 7.52
N GLN A 618 -2.60 -24.50 7.31
CA GLN A 618 -1.45 -24.95 6.52
C GLN A 618 -1.62 -24.60 5.03
N ARG A 619 -2.80 -24.81 4.45
CA ARG A 619 -3.09 -24.43 3.06
C ARG A 619 -3.09 -22.92 2.85
N ALA A 620 -3.60 -22.15 3.80
CA ALA A 620 -3.52 -20.69 3.81
C ALA A 620 -2.06 -20.22 3.65
N PHE A 621 -1.17 -20.79 4.47
CA PHE A 621 0.26 -20.50 4.40
C PHE A 621 0.87 -20.90 3.05
N GLU A 622 0.51 -22.06 2.48
CA GLU A 622 1.04 -22.49 1.19
C GLU A 622 0.65 -21.54 0.05
N ILE A 623 -0.60 -21.05 0.04
CA ILE A 623 -1.08 -20.07 -0.94
C ILE A 623 -0.40 -18.73 -0.71
N ALA A 624 -0.32 -18.26 0.54
CA ALA A 624 0.40 -17.04 0.90
C ALA A 624 1.85 -17.08 0.44
N ASN A 625 2.54 -18.21 0.67
CA ASN A 625 3.93 -18.37 0.26
C ASN A 625 4.08 -18.36 -1.26
N LYS A 626 3.14 -18.95 -2.03
CA LYS A 626 3.12 -18.85 -3.51
C LYS A 626 2.93 -17.40 -3.98
N TRP A 627 1.98 -16.68 -3.38
CA TRP A 627 1.69 -15.29 -3.72
C TRP A 627 2.87 -14.38 -3.39
N ILE A 628 3.43 -14.46 -2.18
CA ILE A 628 4.64 -13.72 -1.77
C ILE A 628 5.79 -13.99 -2.76
N ASN A 629 6.04 -15.26 -3.09
CA ASN A 629 7.12 -15.61 -4.03
C ASN A 629 6.87 -15.09 -5.45
N ARG A 630 5.61 -15.02 -5.91
CA ARG A 630 5.26 -14.42 -7.20
C ARG A 630 5.55 -12.92 -7.23
N ASN A 631 5.10 -12.21 -6.20
CA ASN A 631 5.35 -10.79 -6.02
C ASN A 631 6.85 -10.51 -5.97
N TYR A 632 7.57 -11.27 -5.13
CA TYR A 632 9.02 -11.19 -5.00
C TYR A 632 9.73 -11.43 -6.33
N ALA A 633 9.40 -12.52 -7.05
CA ALA A 633 10.12 -12.88 -8.26
C ALA A 633 9.92 -11.88 -9.41
N LEU A 634 8.73 -11.27 -9.53
CA LEU A 634 8.51 -10.20 -10.52
C LEU A 634 9.20 -8.90 -10.08
N TYR A 635 9.14 -8.56 -8.79
CA TYR A 635 9.90 -7.44 -8.23
C TYR A 635 11.41 -7.59 -8.43
N GLN A 636 11.96 -8.80 -8.30
CA GLN A 636 13.38 -9.07 -8.60
C GLN A 636 13.73 -8.84 -10.07
N LYS A 637 12.76 -8.99 -10.97
CA LYS A 637 12.95 -8.86 -12.42
C LYS A 637 12.86 -7.41 -12.90
N ASP A 638 11.90 -6.64 -12.40
CA ASP A 638 11.60 -5.30 -12.92
C ASP A 638 11.54 -4.18 -11.86
N HIS A 639 11.76 -4.51 -10.58
CA HIS A 639 11.73 -3.59 -9.44
C HIS A 639 10.40 -2.85 -9.25
N LYS A 640 9.29 -3.44 -9.71
CA LYS A 640 7.94 -2.87 -9.60
C LYS A 640 7.00 -3.78 -8.83
N MET A 641 6.04 -3.15 -8.13
CA MET A 641 4.88 -3.81 -7.54
C MET A 641 3.67 -3.54 -8.43
N TRP A 642 3.01 -4.57 -8.94
CA TRP A 642 2.00 -4.47 -9.99
C TRP A 642 0.57 -4.55 -9.44
N GLU A 643 -0.40 -4.06 -10.22
CA GLU A 643 -1.84 -4.16 -9.94
C GLU A 643 -2.28 -5.64 -9.87
N LYS A 644 -1.83 -6.46 -10.82
CA LYS A 644 -2.16 -7.89 -11.00
C LYS A 644 -0.97 -8.70 -11.53
N TYR A 645 -0.98 -10.02 -11.30
CA TYR A 645 0.16 -10.92 -11.57
C TYR A 645 -0.25 -12.14 -12.40
N ASP A 646 0.59 -12.59 -13.34
CA ASP A 646 0.41 -13.90 -13.98
C ASP A 646 0.84 -14.99 -12.98
N VAL A 647 -0.12 -15.82 -12.57
CA VAL A 647 0.10 -16.86 -11.56
C VAL A 647 0.25 -18.26 -12.17
N ALA A 648 0.04 -18.40 -13.47
CA ALA A 648 -0.27 -19.69 -14.09
C ALA A 648 0.93 -20.64 -14.23
N LYS A 649 2.13 -20.09 -14.38
CA LYS A 649 3.35 -20.86 -14.71
C LYS A 649 4.50 -20.46 -13.80
N GLU A 650 5.47 -21.35 -13.64
CA GLU A 650 6.64 -21.09 -12.77
C GLU A 650 7.49 -19.93 -13.30
N TYR A 651 7.56 -19.77 -14.62
CA TYR A 651 8.21 -18.60 -15.21
C TYR A 651 7.46 -17.31 -14.87
N VAL A 652 8.20 -16.21 -14.82
CA VAL A 652 7.70 -14.90 -14.38
C VAL A 652 7.56 -13.95 -15.57
N ARG A 653 6.32 -13.53 -15.85
CA ARG A 653 5.97 -12.51 -16.84
C ARG A 653 4.96 -11.51 -16.28
N ALA A 654 4.90 -10.34 -16.90
CA ALA A 654 3.89 -9.34 -16.58
C ALA A 654 2.48 -9.88 -16.93
N ALA A 655 1.52 -9.62 -16.05
CA ALA A 655 0.10 -9.84 -16.34
C ALA A 655 -0.38 -8.89 -17.44
N LYS A 656 -1.38 -9.33 -18.22
CA LYS A 656 -1.94 -8.60 -19.37
C LYS A 656 -3.45 -8.85 -19.48
N GLY A 657 -4.12 -8.13 -20.38
CA GLY A 657 -5.54 -8.29 -20.67
C GLY A 657 -6.40 -7.24 -19.97
N GLY A 658 -7.63 -7.06 -20.48
CA GLY A 658 -8.53 -5.97 -20.12
C GLY A 658 -8.41 -4.75 -21.03
N GLU A 659 -9.05 -3.65 -20.61
CA GLU A 659 -9.20 -2.41 -21.39
C GLU A 659 -8.01 -1.44 -21.27
N TYR A 660 -7.11 -1.68 -20.32
CA TYR A 660 -5.93 -0.85 -20.08
C TYR A 660 -4.71 -1.69 -19.69
N GLU A 661 -3.52 -1.10 -19.89
CA GLU A 661 -2.23 -1.73 -19.54
C GLU A 661 -2.05 -1.89 -18.03
N ASN A 662 -1.35 -2.94 -17.61
CA ASN A 662 -1.13 -3.22 -16.18
C ASN A 662 -0.41 -2.05 -15.46
N GLN A 663 -0.93 -1.66 -14.29
CA GLN A 663 -0.43 -0.51 -13.52
C GLN A 663 0.57 -0.95 -12.43
N TYR A 664 1.41 -0.04 -11.92
CA TYR A 664 2.42 -0.33 -10.88
C TYR A 664 2.45 0.71 -9.74
N GLY A 665 3.10 0.36 -8.62
CA GLY A 665 3.08 1.12 -7.36
C GLY A 665 1.85 0.80 -6.48
N PHE A 666 1.07 -0.22 -6.84
CA PHE A 666 -0.33 -0.36 -6.45
C PHE A 666 -0.57 -0.68 -4.97
N GLY A 667 -1.43 0.11 -4.32
CA GLY A 667 -1.66 0.09 -2.86
C GLY A 667 -2.10 -1.25 -2.29
N TRP A 668 -3.10 -1.93 -2.88
CA TRP A 668 -3.54 -3.24 -2.37
C TRP A 668 -2.44 -4.30 -2.44
N THR A 669 -1.54 -4.21 -3.43
CA THR A 669 -0.50 -5.21 -3.63
C THR A 669 0.56 -5.05 -2.55
N ASN A 670 0.95 -3.79 -2.30
CA ASN A 670 1.90 -3.43 -1.25
C ASN A 670 1.34 -3.81 0.12
N GLY A 671 0.08 -3.46 0.40
CA GLY A 671 -0.57 -3.77 1.68
C GLY A 671 -0.67 -5.27 1.92
N VAL A 672 -1.22 -6.03 0.97
CA VAL A 672 -1.38 -7.48 1.09
C VAL A 672 -0.04 -8.18 1.25
N VAL A 673 0.99 -7.81 0.47
CA VAL A 673 2.27 -8.52 0.57
C VAL A 673 2.99 -8.24 1.89
N LEU A 674 2.90 -7.02 2.42
CA LEU A 674 3.46 -6.68 3.74
C LEU A 674 2.71 -7.38 4.87
N ASP A 675 1.38 -7.38 4.82
CA ASP A 675 0.53 -8.08 5.79
C ASP A 675 0.87 -9.58 5.85
N LEU A 676 0.97 -10.23 4.69
CA LEU A 676 1.33 -11.65 4.61
C LEU A 676 2.78 -11.92 5.07
N LEU A 677 3.74 -11.03 4.76
CA LEU A 677 5.14 -11.16 5.19
C LEU A 677 5.27 -11.04 6.71
N VAL A 678 4.52 -10.13 7.34
CA VAL A 678 4.47 -9.99 8.80
C VAL A 678 3.74 -11.18 9.43
N THR A 679 2.57 -11.53 8.90
CA THR A 679 1.74 -12.63 9.41
C THR A 679 2.47 -13.98 9.38
N PHE A 680 3.24 -14.24 8.33
CA PHE A 680 3.98 -15.49 8.14
C PHE A 680 5.50 -15.35 8.31
N ASN A 681 5.97 -14.34 9.04
CA ASN A 681 7.39 -13.97 9.18
C ASN A 681 8.35 -15.14 9.52
N LYS A 682 7.91 -16.11 10.32
CA LYS A 682 8.68 -17.28 10.75
C LYS A 682 8.64 -18.46 9.77
N ARG A 683 7.68 -18.45 8.85
CA ARG A 683 7.37 -19.61 7.98
C ARG A 683 7.62 -19.33 6.50
N ALA A 684 7.37 -18.11 6.03
CA ALA A 684 7.54 -17.74 4.63
C ALA A 684 9.02 -17.81 4.24
N ILE A 685 9.29 -18.45 3.09
CA ILE A 685 10.64 -18.63 2.54
C ILE A 685 10.65 -18.41 1.03
N VAL A 686 11.76 -17.93 0.48
CA VAL A 686 11.95 -17.88 -0.96
C VAL A 686 12.14 -19.30 -1.50
N LYS A 687 11.35 -19.68 -2.49
CA LYS A 687 11.57 -20.92 -3.23
C LYS A 687 12.86 -20.79 -4.06
N PRO A 688 13.83 -21.71 -3.92
CA PRO A 688 15.00 -21.73 -4.79
C PRO A 688 14.53 -21.85 -6.24
N THR A 689 14.89 -20.90 -7.09
CA THR A 689 14.67 -21.02 -8.53
C THR A 689 15.51 -22.17 -9.03
N GLY A 690 14.86 -23.28 -9.39
CA GLY A 690 15.51 -24.36 -10.12
C GLY A 690 16.05 -23.78 -11.43
N GLY A 691 17.37 -23.84 -11.61
CA GLY A 691 17.95 -23.65 -12.93
C GLY A 691 17.33 -24.65 -13.88
N VAL A 692 16.90 -24.16 -15.05
CA VAL A 692 16.52 -25.00 -16.18
C VAL A 692 17.68 -25.97 -16.44
N THR A 693 17.43 -27.26 -16.23
CA THR A 693 18.22 -28.32 -16.84
C THR A 693 17.27 -29.10 -17.73
N ASP A 694 17.45 -28.92 -19.04
CA ASP A 694 16.93 -29.82 -20.07
C ASP A 694 17.45 -31.22 -19.78
N VAL A 695 16.56 -32.20 -19.55
CA VAL A 695 16.75 -33.60 -20.00
C VAL A 695 15.38 -34.28 -20.15
N HIS A 696 15.04 -34.64 -21.40
CA HIS A 696 14.12 -35.72 -21.73
C HIS A 696 14.70 -37.08 -21.32
N GLY A 697 13.94 -37.96 -20.64
CA GLY A 697 14.30 -39.39 -20.57
C GLY A 697 13.62 -40.20 -19.47
N THR A 698 12.73 -41.09 -19.91
CA THR A 698 11.93 -42.11 -19.21
C THR A 698 12.67 -43.07 -18.25
N GLY A 699 12.02 -43.50 -17.16
CA GLY A 699 12.39 -44.71 -16.39
C GLY A 699 11.59 -44.94 -15.10
N ARG A 700 11.00 -46.14 -14.94
CA ARG A 700 10.08 -46.58 -13.87
C ARG A 700 10.81 -46.97 -12.55
N ALA A 701 10.12 -46.67 -11.43
CA ALA A 701 10.07 -47.37 -10.12
C ALA A 701 11.36 -47.58 -9.27
N ASN A 702 11.42 -47.05 -8.05
CA ASN A 702 11.03 -47.73 -6.80
C ASN A 702 11.41 -46.93 -5.53
N ILE A 703 10.66 -47.18 -4.45
CA ILE A 703 10.72 -46.58 -3.11
C ILE A 703 11.92 -47.11 -2.31
N SER A 704 12.70 -46.23 -1.65
CA SER A 704 13.20 -46.42 -0.26
C SER A 704 14.13 -45.28 0.18
N GLY A 705 14.05 -44.87 1.45
CA GLY A 705 15.25 -44.47 2.20
C GLY A 705 15.40 -42.99 2.58
N THR A 706 15.16 -42.71 3.86
CA THR A 706 15.56 -41.55 4.66
C THR A 706 17.01 -41.09 4.46
N ASN A 707 17.26 -39.77 4.37
CA ASN A 707 18.04 -38.95 5.33
C ASN A 707 18.65 -37.69 4.70
N ARG A 708 18.56 -36.61 5.49
CA ARG A 708 19.56 -35.55 5.70
C ARG A 708 20.67 -35.40 4.66
N THR A 709 20.60 -34.35 3.85
CA THR A 709 21.74 -33.43 3.60
C THR A 709 21.29 -32.28 2.69
N LEU A 710 21.40 -31.04 3.17
CA LEU A 710 21.95 -29.89 2.44
C LEU A 710 21.87 -28.63 3.31
N LEU A 711 22.62 -28.68 4.41
CA LEU A 711 23.06 -27.52 5.16
C LEU A 711 24.44 -27.14 4.59
N THR A 712 24.48 -26.60 3.37
CA THR A 712 25.61 -25.82 2.83
C THR A 712 25.30 -25.34 1.41
N ARG A 713 24.87 -24.08 1.28
CA ARG A 713 25.42 -23.18 0.25
C ARG A 713 25.14 -21.72 0.63
N TYR A 714 26.25 -21.02 0.87
CA TYR A 714 26.48 -19.58 0.81
C TYR A 714 25.97 -18.66 1.93
N LEU A 715 26.80 -18.62 2.99
CA LEU A 715 27.19 -17.36 3.63
C LEU A 715 28.20 -16.63 2.74
N GLY A 716 27.98 -15.33 2.54
CA GLY A 716 28.94 -14.37 2.00
C GLY A 716 29.17 -13.23 3.00
N THR A 717 30.13 -13.45 3.90
CA THR A 717 31.06 -12.51 4.56
C THR A 717 30.59 -11.15 5.11
N SER A 718 30.77 -10.94 6.42
CA SER A 718 31.93 -10.18 6.96
C SER A 718 31.87 -10.03 8.49
N LYS A 719 32.92 -10.48 9.21
CA LYS A 719 33.64 -9.78 10.32
C LYS A 719 34.42 -10.75 11.24
N PRO A 720 35.51 -10.28 11.91
CA PRO A 720 36.59 -11.11 12.50
C PRO A 720 36.21 -12.00 13.70
N PHE A 721 35.00 -11.85 14.23
CA PHE A 721 34.45 -12.67 15.32
C PHE A 721 34.18 -14.12 14.91
N ASP A 722 33.92 -14.35 13.61
CA ASP A 722 33.74 -15.69 13.09
C ASP A 722 35.04 -16.48 13.07
N PHE A 723 36.24 -15.87 13.00
CA PHE A 723 37.46 -16.68 12.98
C PHE A 723 37.68 -17.38 14.32
N LEU A 724 37.49 -16.69 15.45
CA LEU A 724 37.65 -17.29 16.77
C LEU A 724 36.55 -18.32 17.05
N TRP A 725 35.28 -18.02 16.73
CA TRP A 725 34.19 -18.98 16.90
C TRP A 725 34.27 -20.17 15.94
N TRP A 726 34.65 -19.95 14.69
CA TRP A 726 34.91 -20.99 13.69
C TRP A 726 36.12 -21.85 14.05
N PHE A 727 37.18 -21.26 14.62
CA PHE A 727 38.37 -21.99 15.07
C PHE A 727 38.03 -22.88 16.28
N THR A 728 37.35 -22.34 17.30
CA THR A 728 36.91 -23.10 18.48
C THR A 728 35.88 -24.17 18.12
N LYS A 729 34.92 -23.85 17.24
CA LYS A 729 33.92 -24.80 16.73
C LYS A 729 34.53 -25.86 15.82
N ARG A 730 35.52 -25.53 14.98
CA ARG A 730 36.27 -26.54 14.18
C ARG A 730 37.12 -27.44 15.06
N ILE A 731 37.76 -26.92 16.11
CA ILE A 731 38.55 -27.73 17.04
C ILE A 731 37.62 -28.66 17.84
N LEU A 732 36.51 -28.14 18.39
CA LEU A 732 35.50 -28.95 19.09
C LEU A 732 34.89 -30.01 18.17
N ILE A 733 34.48 -29.64 16.95
CA ILE A 733 33.88 -30.57 15.99
C ILE A 733 34.91 -31.59 15.47
N ARG A 734 36.15 -31.19 15.17
CA ARG A 734 37.20 -32.15 14.77
C ARG A 734 37.59 -33.09 15.92
N THR A 735 37.62 -32.60 17.15
CA THR A 735 37.91 -33.43 18.34
C THR A 735 36.75 -34.40 18.59
N LEU A 736 35.50 -33.95 18.45
CA LEU A 736 34.30 -34.79 18.58
C LEU A 736 34.17 -35.81 17.43
N ILE A 737 34.48 -35.42 16.20
CA ILE A 737 34.48 -36.31 15.03
C ILE A 737 35.61 -37.35 15.12
N ASN A 738 36.81 -36.97 15.57
CA ASN A 738 37.91 -37.92 15.76
C ASN A 738 37.65 -38.87 16.95
N PHE A 739 37.00 -38.39 18.01
CA PHE A 739 36.50 -39.22 19.12
C PHE A 739 35.43 -40.23 18.67
N LEU A 740 34.50 -39.82 17.79
CA LEU A 740 33.48 -40.70 17.23
C LEU A 740 34.04 -41.68 16.18
N LYS A 741 35.11 -41.32 15.47
CA LYS A 741 35.79 -42.21 14.52
C LYS A 741 36.65 -43.28 15.20
N CYS A 742 37.29 -42.99 16.34
CA CYS A 742 38.03 -44.00 17.13
C CYS A 742 37.15 -45.08 17.77
N LYS A 743 35.81 -44.97 17.73
CA LYS A 743 34.89 -45.94 18.35
C LYS A 743 34.22 -46.90 17.35
N SER A 744 34.56 -46.83 16.05
CA SER A 744 33.87 -47.60 15.00
C SER A 744 34.74 -48.60 14.22
N SER A 745 35.96 -48.88 14.67
CA SER A 745 36.80 -49.93 14.06
C SER A 745 37.47 -50.77 15.15
N GLY A 746 36.91 -51.97 15.35
CA GLY A 746 37.40 -53.04 16.23
C GLY A 746 36.37 -53.42 17.29
N SER A 747 35.79 -54.62 17.35
CA SER A 747 35.66 -55.75 16.42
C SER A 747 34.51 -56.60 16.95
N SER A 748 33.92 -57.41 16.09
CA SER A 748 33.22 -58.65 16.44
C SER A 748 33.97 -59.45 17.51
N GLY A 749 33.25 -59.89 18.55
CA GLY A 749 33.75 -60.66 19.70
C GLY A 749 32.95 -60.33 20.94
#